data_AF-A0A8H5FM74-F1
#
_entry.id   AF-A0A8H5FM74-F1
#
_cell.length_a   1.000
_cell.length_b   1.000
_cell.length_c   1.000
_cell.angle_alpha   90.00
_cell.angle_beta   90.00
_cell.angle_gamma   90.00
#
_symmetry.space_group_name_H-M   'P 1'
#
loop_
_entity.id
_entity.type
_entity.pdbx_description
1 polymer ?
#
loop_
_entity_poly.entity_id
_entity_poly.type
_entity_poly.pdbx_seq_one_letter_code
_entity_poly.pdbx_strand_id
1 'polypeptide(L)'
;MDDFEHLPMKGQTRVARIFAESGYWTQAERLQKQVLSLQKTLLGEHHPDTLYSTNNLASTYQARGKTAQAEKLQETVLSLCKELLGEHHPNTLTSMNNLALTYKARGKTEQAEKLQETVLSLQKELLGEHHPHTLTSMNNLAGTYQAHGKTEQAEKLQETVLSLCKELLGEHHPDTLTSMNNLALTYQARGKTEQAEKLQETVLSLRKELLGEHHPHTLTSMNNLALTYTDRGMTEQAELLQEKHLFLCNELLGEHHPHTLTSMNNLALTYKARGKTEKAEKLQETVLSLQKELLGEHHPHTLTSMNNLALTYTDRGMTEQAELLQEKHLFLCNELLGEHHPHTLTSMNNLALTYKARGKTEQAEKLQETVLSLQKELLGEHHPHTLTSMNNLAGTYQAHGKTEQAEKLQETVLSLCKELLGEHHPDTLTSMNNLALTYKARGKTEQAEKLQETVLSLRKELLGQHHPDTLTSLSNLAGTYQARGKTEKAEKLQETVLSLRKELLGEHHPDTLISMSDLALTYKARGKTEKAEKLQETVLSLQKELLGEHHPDTLTSMSDLAGTYQARGKTEQAEKLQETVLSLQKELLGEHHPDTLLSMSDLALTYKARGKTEQAEKLQETVLSLQKELLGEHHPHTLTSMNNLAGTYQAHGKTEQAEKLQETVLSLQKELLGEHHPDTLISMSGLALTYDARGKTEQAGKLQETVLSLQKELLGEHHPHTLTSMNNLALTYQAHGKTEQVEKLQETVLSLQKELLGEHHPHTLTSMNNLALTYQAHGKTEQAEKLQETVLSLQKELLGEHHPHTLTSMNNLALTYTDRGMTEQAELLQEKHLFLCNELLGEHHPHTLTSMNNLALTYQAHGKTEQAEKLQETVLSLQKELLGEHHPHTLTSMNNLALTYQAHGKTEQAEKLQETVLSLQKELLGEHHPHTLTSMNNLALTYTDRGMTEQAELLQEKHLFLCNELLGEHHPHTLISMNNLAETYRARGKTAQAEKLQEEVLSLQKEPVGEHPSNQL
;
A
#
# COMPACT_ATOMS: atom_id res chain seq x y z
N MET A 1 -29.53 -4.94 49.09
CA MET A 1 -30.56 -4.34 48.21
C MET A 1 -31.57 -5.45 47.89
N ASP A 2 -32.07 -6.13 48.94
CA ASP A 2 -32.62 -7.51 48.86
C ASP A 2 -34.02 -7.64 49.46
N ASP A 3 -34.68 -6.53 49.79
CA ASP A 3 -35.93 -6.52 50.58
C ASP A 3 -37.21 -6.43 49.72
N PHE A 4 -37.18 -7.02 48.52
CA PHE A 4 -38.34 -7.04 47.61
C PHE A 4 -39.19 -8.30 47.71
N GLU A 5 -38.73 -9.30 48.48
CA GLU A 5 -39.44 -10.57 48.69
C GLU A 5 -40.76 -10.42 49.47
N HIS A 6 -40.98 -9.27 50.13
CA HIS A 6 -42.22 -8.94 50.86
C HIS A 6 -43.32 -8.27 50.00
N LEU A 7 -43.03 -7.95 48.73
CA LEU A 7 -44.04 -7.40 47.83
C LEU A 7 -45.06 -8.46 47.39
N PRO A 8 -46.34 -8.11 47.19
CA PRO A 8 -47.31 -9.01 46.58
C PRO A 8 -46.83 -9.47 45.20
N MET A 9 -47.22 -10.66 44.73
CA MET A 9 -46.73 -11.26 43.47
C MET A 9 -46.76 -10.29 42.28
N LYS A 10 -47.83 -9.51 42.10
CA LYS A 10 -47.92 -8.50 41.03
C LYS A 10 -46.85 -7.39 41.15
N GLY A 11 -46.50 -7.01 42.39
CA GLY A 11 -45.40 -6.10 42.70
C GLY A 11 -44.04 -6.71 42.34
N GLN A 12 -43.81 -7.98 42.69
CA GLN A 12 -42.58 -8.68 42.32
C GLN A 12 -42.43 -8.85 40.80
N THR A 13 -43.51 -9.20 40.07
CA THR A 13 -43.49 -9.25 38.60
C THR A 13 -43.12 -7.89 37.99
N ARG A 14 -43.65 -6.79 38.54
CA ARG A 14 -43.38 -5.44 38.05
C ARG A 14 -41.94 -5.00 38.35
N VAL A 15 -41.42 -5.31 39.53
CA VAL A 15 -40.02 -5.07 39.90
C VAL A 15 -39.08 -5.89 39.01
N ALA A 16 -39.40 -7.16 38.76
CA ALA A 16 -38.59 -8.00 37.88
C ALA A 16 -38.56 -7.47 36.44
N ARG A 17 -39.68 -6.91 35.97
CA ARG A 17 -39.75 -6.22 34.67
C ARG A 17 -38.91 -4.94 34.65
N ILE A 18 -38.94 -4.14 35.72
CA ILE A 18 -38.08 -2.95 35.82
C ILE A 18 -36.60 -3.35 35.82
N PHE A 19 -36.22 -4.39 36.56
CA PHE A 19 -34.85 -4.90 36.52
C PHE A 19 -34.46 -5.37 35.11
N ALA A 20 -35.36 -6.05 34.41
CA ALA A 20 -35.15 -6.40 33.01
C ALA A 20 -34.96 -5.14 32.14
N GLU A 21 -35.90 -4.19 32.17
CA GLU A 21 -35.85 -2.95 31.39
C GLU A 21 -34.62 -2.09 31.69
N SER A 22 -34.12 -2.12 32.93
CA SER A 22 -32.92 -1.40 33.36
C SER A 22 -31.61 -2.17 33.15
N GLY A 23 -31.64 -3.37 32.54
CA GLY A 23 -30.45 -4.17 32.22
C GLY A 23 -29.93 -5.08 33.35
N TYR A 24 -30.60 -5.12 34.51
CA TYR A 24 -30.29 -6.00 35.63
C TYR A 24 -30.90 -7.41 35.43
N TRP A 25 -30.54 -8.05 34.32
CA TRP A 25 -31.14 -9.32 33.86
C TRP A 25 -30.94 -10.49 34.83
N THR A 26 -29.87 -10.48 35.63
CA THR A 26 -29.61 -11.56 36.60
C THR A 26 -30.57 -11.48 37.78
N GLN A 27 -30.82 -10.27 38.28
CA GLN A 27 -31.79 -9.98 39.32
C GLN A 27 -33.21 -10.21 38.78
N ALA A 28 -33.49 -9.81 37.53
CA ALA A 28 -34.74 -10.07 36.85
C ALA A 28 -35.01 -11.58 36.70
N GLU A 29 -34.05 -12.36 36.19
CA GLU A 29 -34.19 -13.81 36.02
C GLU A 29 -34.46 -14.51 37.36
N ARG A 30 -33.71 -14.15 38.41
CA ARG A 30 -33.89 -14.74 39.75
C ARG A 30 -35.30 -14.48 40.28
N LEU A 31 -35.74 -13.22 40.23
CA LEU A 31 -37.06 -12.82 40.72
C LEU A 31 -38.19 -13.41 39.87
N GLN A 32 -38.04 -13.43 38.54
CA GLN A 32 -39.00 -14.06 37.62
C GLN A 32 -39.11 -15.56 37.83
N LYS A 33 -38.01 -16.28 38.09
CA LYS A 33 -38.03 -17.71 38.44
C LYS A 33 -38.79 -17.97 39.72
N GLN A 34 -38.54 -17.16 40.76
CA GLN A 34 -39.25 -17.26 42.03
C GLN A 34 -40.76 -17.02 41.84
N VAL A 35 -41.13 -15.91 41.19
CA VAL A 35 -42.54 -15.57 40.89
C VAL A 35 -43.22 -16.64 40.06
N LEU A 36 -42.55 -17.15 39.02
CA LEU A 36 -43.09 -18.21 38.17
C LEU A 36 -43.32 -19.51 38.94
N SER A 37 -42.38 -19.89 39.83
CA SER A 37 -42.55 -21.07 40.67
C SER A 37 -43.73 -20.95 41.65
N LEU A 38 -43.94 -19.75 42.21
CA LEU A 38 -45.04 -19.47 43.13
C LEU A 38 -46.39 -19.45 42.39
N GLN A 39 -46.43 -18.89 41.18
CA GLN A 39 -47.64 -18.87 40.36
C GLN A 39 -48.01 -20.26 39.84
N LYS A 40 -47.03 -21.07 39.44
CA LYS A 40 -47.27 -22.48 39.08
C LYS A 40 -47.88 -23.28 40.23
N THR A 41 -47.43 -23.04 41.46
CA THR A 41 -47.93 -23.75 42.64
C THR A 41 -49.29 -23.26 43.13
N LEU A 42 -49.55 -21.94 43.09
CA LEU A 42 -50.77 -21.34 43.61
C LEU A 42 -51.92 -21.29 42.59
N LEU A 43 -51.60 -21.02 41.33
CA LEU A 43 -52.59 -20.77 40.26
C LEU A 43 -52.62 -21.92 39.23
N GLY A 44 -51.63 -22.80 39.25
CA GLY A 44 -51.44 -23.85 38.25
C GLY A 44 -50.68 -23.38 37.01
N GLU A 45 -50.23 -24.33 36.19
CA GLU A 45 -49.49 -24.04 34.95
C GLU A 45 -50.36 -23.36 33.88
N HIS A 46 -51.67 -23.53 33.96
CA HIS A 46 -52.67 -23.08 32.99
C HIS A 46 -53.18 -21.66 33.22
N HIS A 47 -52.81 -21.01 34.33
CA HIS A 47 -53.33 -19.69 34.65
C HIS A 47 -52.72 -18.59 33.76
N PRO A 48 -53.50 -17.61 33.27
CA PRO A 48 -53.00 -16.52 32.40
C PRO A 48 -51.79 -15.77 32.97
N ASP A 49 -51.79 -15.51 34.28
CA ASP A 49 -50.64 -14.85 34.95
C ASP A 49 -49.38 -15.74 34.95
N THR A 50 -49.52 -17.07 35.03
CA THR A 50 -48.41 -18.02 34.95
C THR A 50 -47.82 -18.03 33.54
N LEU A 51 -48.68 -18.02 32.51
CA LEU A 51 -48.27 -17.91 31.11
C LEU A 51 -47.58 -16.58 30.82
N TYR A 52 -48.11 -15.48 31.35
CA TYR A 52 -47.52 -14.14 31.22
C TYR A 52 -46.11 -14.08 31.86
N SER A 53 -45.94 -14.62 33.07
CA SER A 53 -44.62 -14.68 33.71
C SER A 53 -43.65 -15.63 32.99
N THR A 54 -44.15 -16.71 32.38
CA THR A 54 -43.33 -17.61 31.56
C THR A 54 -42.81 -16.89 30.31
N ASN A 55 -43.65 -16.10 29.64
CA ASN A 55 -43.23 -15.26 28.51
C ASN A 55 -42.17 -14.23 28.93
N ASN A 56 -42.36 -13.53 30.06
CA ASN A 56 -41.37 -12.56 30.54
C ASN A 56 -40.01 -13.21 30.87
N LEU A 57 -40.03 -14.44 31.41
CA LEU A 57 -38.81 -15.21 31.64
C LEU A 57 -38.16 -15.66 30.33
N ALA A 58 -38.95 -16.07 29.33
CA ALA A 58 -38.45 -16.41 28.00
C ALA A 58 -37.78 -15.20 27.33
N SER A 59 -38.40 -14.01 27.38
CA SER A 59 -37.78 -12.77 26.90
C SER A 59 -36.50 -12.42 27.64
N THR A 60 -36.44 -12.64 28.96
CA THR A 60 -35.22 -12.41 29.76
C THR A 60 -34.12 -13.42 29.41
N TYR A 61 -34.46 -14.68 29.13
CA TYR A 61 -33.51 -15.65 28.62
C TYR A 61 -32.99 -15.28 27.23
N GLN A 62 -33.86 -14.78 26.35
CA GLN A 62 -33.47 -14.29 25.04
C GLN A 62 -32.50 -13.10 25.15
N ALA A 63 -32.78 -12.13 26.02
CA ALA A 63 -31.90 -10.99 26.30
C ALA A 63 -30.53 -11.41 26.86
N ARG A 64 -30.47 -12.53 27.59
CA ARG A 64 -29.22 -13.13 28.10
C ARG A 64 -28.50 -14.05 27.11
N GLY A 65 -28.98 -14.18 25.87
CA GLY A 65 -28.41 -15.09 24.87
C GLY A 65 -28.74 -16.58 25.09
N LYS A 66 -29.57 -16.93 26.10
CA LYS A 66 -30.02 -18.31 26.37
C LYS A 66 -31.23 -18.68 25.47
N THR A 67 -31.09 -18.48 24.16
CA THR A 67 -32.18 -18.58 23.18
C THR A 67 -32.82 -19.97 23.11
N ALA A 68 -32.06 -21.05 23.32
CA ALA A 68 -32.60 -22.41 23.37
C ALA A 68 -33.55 -22.64 24.58
N GLN A 69 -33.26 -22.00 25.71
CA GLN A 69 -34.14 -22.07 26.88
C GLN A 69 -35.39 -21.22 26.68
N ALA A 70 -35.25 -20.05 26.03
CA ALA A 70 -36.37 -19.21 25.63
C ALA A 70 -37.30 -19.95 24.65
N GLU A 71 -36.76 -20.61 23.62
CA GLU A 71 -37.52 -21.40 22.65
C GLU A 71 -38.35 -22.48 23.33
N LYS A 72 -37.72 -23.30 24.20
CA LYS A 72 -38.44 -24.36 24.90
C LYS A 72 -39.59 -23.81 25.75
N LEU A 73 -39.38 -22.69 26.44
CA LEU A 73 -40.46 -22.03 27.19
C LEU A 73 -41.56 -21.53 26.25
N GLN A 74 -41.20 -20.90 25.14
CA GLN A 74 -42.16 -20.31 24.21
C GLN A 74 -42.98 -21.36 23.46
N GLU A 75 -42.39 -22.52 23.15
CA GLU A 75 -43.10 -23.70 22.63
C GLU A 75 -44.10 -24.26 23.64
N THR A 76 -43.71 -24.37 24.91
CA THR A 76 -44.63 -24.82 25.97
C THR A 76 -45.81 -23.87 26.17
N VAL A 77 -45.56 -22.56 26.17
CA VAL A 77 -46.61 -21.53 26.27
C VAL A 77 -47.55 -21.60 25.07
N LEU A 78 -47.01 -21.75 23.85
CA LEU A 78 -47.84 -21.87 22.65
C LEU A 78 -48.73 -23.13 22.68
N SER A 79 -48.16 -24.28 23.04
CA SER A 79 -48.92 -25.53 23.15
C SER A 79 -50.09 -25.39 24.14
N LEU A 80 -49.83 -24.78 25.30
CA LEU A 80 -50.84 -24.59 26.35
C LEU A 80 -51.93 -23.60 25.93
N CYS A 81 -51.55 -22.49 25.28
CA CYS A 81 -52.50 -21.52 24.73
C CYS A 81 -53.40 -22.14 23.66
N LYS A 82 -52.84 -22.97 22.77
CA LYS A 82 -53.62 -23.69 21.74
C LYS A 82 -54.62 -24.66 22.35
N GLU A 83 -54.22 -25.43 23.36
CA GLU A 83 -55.10 -26.41 24.04
C GLU A 83 -56.25 -25.75 24.79
N LEU A 84 -55.97 -24.65 25.52
CA LEU A 84 -56.95 -24.02 26.41
C LEU A 84 -57.87 -23.01 25.73
N LEU A 85 -57.31 -22.21 24.83
CA LEU A 85 -57.97 -21.04 24.26
C LEU A 85 -58.35 -21.25 22.78
N GLY A 86 -57.81 -22.30 22.15
CA GLY A 86 -57.95 -22.54 20.72
C GLY A 86 -56.99 -21.70 19.87
N GLU A 87 -56.89 -22.05 18.57
CA GLU A 87 -55.95 -21.41 17.64
C GLU A 87 -56.30 -19.95 17.30
N HIS A 88 -57.58 -19.60 17.40
CA HIS A 88 -58.10 -18.28 17.03
C HIS A 88 -58.04 -17.25 18.16
N HIS A 89 -57.63 -17.64 19.37
CA HIS A 89 -57.66 -16.72 20.51
C HIS A 89 -56.50 -15.70 20.47
N PRO A 90 -56.72 -14.41 20.81
CA PRO A 90 -55.69 -13.37 20.77
C PRO A 90 -54.39 -13.74 21.50
N ASN A 91 -54.48 -14.31 22.71
CA ASN A 91 -53.30 -14.76 23.46
C ASN A 91 -52.52 -15.89 22.78
N THR A 92 -53.19 -16.78 22.03
CA THR A 92 -52.53 -17.82 21.23
C THR A 92 -51.74 -17.18 20.09
N LEU A 93 -52.34 -16.20 19.40
CA LEU A 93 -51.67 -15.43 18.34
C LEU A 93 -50.48 -14.62 18.88
N THR A 94 -50.59 -14.01 20.05
CA THR A 94 -49.46 -13.35 20.73
C THR A 94 -48.35 -14.35 21.05
N SER A 95 -48.69 -15.55 21.51
CA SER A 95 -47.70 -16.60 21.78
C SER A 95 -47.01 -17.11 20.51
N MET A 96 -47.74 -17.20 19.39
CA MET A 96 -47.19 -17.55 18.08
C MET A 96 -46.21 -16.48 17.59
N ASN A 97 -46.57 -15.19 17.73
CA ASN A 97 -45.68 -14.07 17.41
C ASN A 97 -44.39 -14.12 18.25
N ASN A 98 -44.49 -14.33 19.57
CA ASN A 98 -43.31 -14.41 20.44
C ASN A 98 -42.42 -15.61 20.10
N LEU A 99 -43.00 -16.75 19.70
CA LEU A 99 -42.24 -17.91 19.22
C LEU A 99 -41.55 -17.60 17.88
N ALA A 100 -42.24 -16.95 16.95
CA ALA A 100 -41.66 -16.54 15.66
C ALA A 100 -40.46 -15.59 15.87
N LEU A 101 -40.57 -14.62 16.79
CA LEU A 101 -39.45 -13.76 17.17
C LEU A 101 -38.27 -14.54 17.77
N THR A 102 -38.56 -15.58 18.56
CA THR A 102 -37.53 -16.46 19.14
C THR A 102 -36.85 -17.32 18.07
N TYR A 103 -37.62 -17.88 17.12
CA TYR A 103 -37.08 -18.59 15.96
C TYR A 103 -36.24 -17.69 15.07
N LYS A 104 -36.67 -16.46 14.81
CA LYS A 104 -35.86 -15.44 14.11
C LYS A 104 -34.55 -15.17 14.84
N ALA A 105 -34.58 -14.98 16.16
CA ALA A 105 -33.37 -14.77 16.96
C ALA A 105 -32.41 -15.97 16.99
N ARG A 106 -32.91 -17.18 16.70
CA ARG A 106 -32.11 -18.40 16.53
C ARG A 106 -31.68 -18.66 15.08
N GLY A 107 -32.01 -17.76 14.15
CA GLY A 107 -31.73 -17.93 12.73
C GLY A 107 -32.63 -18.95 12.01
N LYS A 108 -33.67 -19.49 12.66
CA LYS A 108 -34.67 -20.38 12.05
C LYS A 108 -35.73 -19.57 11.30
N THR A 109 -35.31 -18.77 10.32
CA THR A 109 -36.14 -17.76 9.66
C THR A 109 -37.31 -18.36 8.89
N GLU A 110 -37.19 -19.57 8.32
CA GLU A 110 -38.28 -20.22 7.59
C GLU A 110 -39.43 -20.66 8.52
N GLN A 111 -39.08 -21.11 9.74
CA GLN A 111 -40.07 -21.46 10.76
C GLN A 111 -40.76 -20.21 11.32
N ALA A 112 -39.99 -19.13 11.50
CA ALA A 112 -40.52 -17.82 11.87
C ALA A 112 -41.48 -17.28 10.80
N GLU A 113 -41.12 -17.39 9.52
CA GLU A 113 -41.95 -16.95 8.38
C GLU A 113 -43.29 -17.68 8.38
N LYS A 114 -43.29 -19.02 8.42
CA LYS A 114 -44.53 -19.82 8.42
C LYS A 114 -45.44 -19.46 9.60
N LEU A 115 -44.87 -19.29 10.80
CA LEU A 115 -45.63 -18.86 11.98
C LEU A 115 -46.20 -17.45 11.80
N GLN A 116 -45.42 -16.52 11.26
CA GLN A 116 -45.85 -15.13 11.10
C GLN A 116 -46.90 -14.97 10.00
N GLU A 117 -46.83 -15.78 8.93
CA GLU A 117 -47.86 -15.87 7.88
C GLU A 117 -49.17 -16.45 8.42
N THR A 118 -49.10 -17.51 9.23
CA THR A 118 -50.30 -18.08 9.87
C THR A 118 -50.96 -17.07 10.82
N VAL A 119 -50.19 -16.36 11.64
CA VAL A 119 -50.73 -15.31 12.52
C VAL A 119 -51.37 -14.18 11.70
N LEU A 120 -50.73 -13.72 10.62
CA LEU A 120 -51.30 -12.67 9.78
C LEU A 120 -52.61 -13.13 9.13
N SER A 121 -52.68 -14.35 8.59
CA SER A 121 -53.90 -14.89 7.98
C SER A 121 -55.05 -14.95 8.98
N LEU A 122 -54.80 -15.47 10.18
CA LEU A 122 -55.81 -15.60 11.23
C LEU A 122 -56.28 -14.23 11.74
N GLN A 123 -55.38 -13.26 11.87
CA GLN A 123 -55.77 -11.90 12.29
C GLN A 123 -56.55 -11.15 11.21
N LYS A 124 -56.20 -11.33 9.93
CA LYS A 124 -56.99 -10.80 8.82
C LYS A 124 -58.41 -11.38 8.81
N GLU A 125 -58.57 -12.68 9.06
CA GLU A 125 -59.88 -13.33 9.13
C GLU A 125 -60.71 -12.84 10.33
N LEU A 126 -60.10 -12.74 11.51
CA LEU A 126 -60.81 -12.44 12.76
C LEU A 126 -61.13 -10.95 12.94
N LEU A 127 -60.20 -10.08 12.55
CA LEU A 127 -60.22 -8.65 12.89
C LEU A 127 -60.31 -7.76 11.66
N GLY A 128 -60.12 -8.31 10.46
CA GLY A 128 -60.03 -7.55 9.21
C GLY A 128 -58.64 -6.97 8.95
N GLU A 129 -58.43 -6.47 7.74
CA GLU A 129 -57.13 -5.91 7.30
C GLU A 129 -56.76 -4.60 8.00
N HIS A 130 -57.76 -3.84 8.46
CA HIS A 130 -57.59 -2.51 9.04
C HIS A 130 -57.35 -2.51 10.56
N HIS A 131 -57.35 -3.67 11.22
CA HIS A 131 -57.22 -3.73 12.68
C HIS A 131 -55.77 -3.51 13.14
N PRO A 132 -55.50 -2.75 14.23
CA PRO A 132 -54.15 -2.48 14.74
C PRO A 132 -53.29 -3.72 14.97
N HIS A 133 -53.88 -4.81 15.49
CA HIS A 133 -53.20 -6.09 15.64
C HIS A 133 -52.77 -6.72 14.30
N THR A 134 -53.62 -6.64 13.26
CA THR A 134 -53.29 -7.11 11.92
C THR A 134 -52.12 -6.31 11.34
N LEU A 135 -52.12 -4.99 11.50
CA LEU A 135 -51.00 -4.11 11.10
C LEU A 135 -49.71 -4.43 11.85
N THR A 136 -49.80 -4.76 13.14
CA THR A 136 -48.65 -5.20 13.95
C THR A 136 -48.08 -6.52 13.42
N SER A 137 -48.92 -7.47 13.03
CA SER A 137 -48.45 -8.74 12.47
C SER A 137 -47.89 -8.60 11.06
N MET A 138 -48.42 -7.67 10.25
CA MET A 138 -47.79 -7.29 8.97
C MET A 138 -46.39 -6.72 9.17
N ASN A 139 -46.21 -5.80 10.13
CA ASN A 139 -44.88 -5.26 10.48
C ASN A 139 -43.90 -6.37 10.93
N ASN A 140 -44.35 -7.29 11.78
CA ASN A 140 -43.53 -8.41 12.24
C ASN A 140 -43.19 -9.39 11.10
N LEU A 141 -44.11 -9.60 10.16
CA LEU A 141 -43.87 -10.40 8.95
C LEU A 141 -42.85 -9.71 8.03
N ALA A 142 -42.98 -8.39 7.80
CA ALA A 142 -42.02 -7.61 7.02
C ALA A 142 -40.61 -7.72 7.62
N GLY A 143 -40.48 -7.56 8.94
CA GLY A 143 -39.21 -7.78 9.64
C GLY A 143 -38.68 -9.21 9.57
N THR A 144 -39.55 -10.21 9.38
CA THR A 144 -39.14 -11.61 9.17
C THR A 144 -38.70 -11.85 7.73
N TYR A 145 -39.41 -11.30 6.74
CA TYR A 145 -38.98 -11.31 5.34
C TYR A 145 -37.62 -10.64 5.15
N GLN A 146 -37.37 -9.52 5.82
CA GLN A 146 -36.07 -8.86 5.80
C GLN A 146 -34.96 -9.76 6.36
N ALA A 147 -35.20 -10.43 7.49
CA ALA A 147 -34.23 -11.38 8.07
C ALA A 147 -34.01 -12.62 7.20
N HIS A 148 -34.99 -12.98 6.38
CA HIS A 148 -34.90 -14.08 5.42
C HIS A 148 -34.39 -13.64 4.03
N GLY A 149 -33.99 -12.37 3.86
CA GLY A 149 -33.45 -11.83 2.60
C GLY A 149 -34.49 -11.44 1.55
N LYS A 150 -35.79 -11.63 1.82
CA LYS A 150 -36.91 -11.27 0.91
C LYS A 150 -37.28 -9.78 1.04
N THR A 151 -36.31 -8.88 0.82
CA THR A 151 -36.45 -7.45 1.08
C THR A 151 -37.49 -6.74 0.21
N GLU A 152 -37.77 -7.22 -1.01
CA GLU A 152 -38.82 -6.66 -1.86
C GLU A 152 -40.23 -6.94 -1.31
N GLN A 153 -40.44 -8.12 -0.74
CA GLN A 153 -41.71 -8.49 -0.10
C GLN A 153 -41.89 -7.70 1.20
N ALA A 154 -40.81 -7.50 1.96
CA ALA A 154 -40.81 -6.63 3.13
C ALA A 154 -41.18 -5.19 2.76
N GLU A 155 -40.59 -4.62 1.70
CA GLU A 155 -40.91 -3.26 1.22
C GLU A 155 -42.39 -3.13 0.87
N LYS A 156 -42.92 -4.01 0.01
CA LYS A 156 -44.34 -3.96 -0.41
C LYS A 156 -45.29 -4.06 0.79
N LEU A 157 -44.96 -4.94 1.75
CA LEU A 157 -45.78 -5.09 2.95
C LEU A 157 -45.69 -3.87 3.86
N GLN A 158 -44.51 -3.25 3.97
CA GLN A 158 -44.31 -2.07 4.81
C GLN A 158 -44.94 -0.80 4.20
N GLU A 159 -44.95 -0.68 2.88
CA GLU A 159 -45.68 0.38 2.14
C GLU A 159 -47.19 0.25 2.32
N THR A 160 -47.75 -0.97 2.26
CA THR A 160 -49.18 -1.19 2.52
C THR A 160 -49.56 -0.85 3.96
N VAL A 161 -48.75 -1.28 4.94
CA VAL A 161 -48.98 -0.91 6.35
C VAL A 161 -48.93 0.60 6.55
N LEU A 162 -47.97 1.30 5.94
CA LEU A 162 -47.88 2.75 6.09
C LEU A 162 -49.10 3.46 5.48
N SER A 163 -49.55 3.03 4.29
CA SER A 163 -50.75 3.58 3.66
C SER A 163 -51.99 3.40 4.54
N LEU A 164 -52.17 2.20 5.11
CA LEU A 164 -53.29 1.89 5.99
C LEU A 164 -53.23 2.69 7.30
N CYS A 165 -52.06 2.80 7.92
CA CYS A 165 -51.87 3.60 9.14
C CYS A 165 -52.17 5.08 8.89
N LYS A 166 -51.74 5.65 7.75
CA LYS A 166 -52.04 7.04 7.38
C LYS A 166 -53.54 7.27 7.18
N GLU A 167 -54.24 6.34 6.53
CA GLU A 167 -55.68 6.43 6.30
C GLU A 167 -56.49 6.33 7.60
N LEU A 168 -56.13 5.39 8.48
CA LEU A 168 -56.90 5.06 9.68
C LEU A 168 -56.61 5.97 10.87
N LEU A 169 -55.34 6.30 11.09
CA LEU A 169 -54.86 6.94 12.31
C LEU A 169 -54.37 8.37 12.06
N GLY A 170 -54.14 8.75 10.79
CA GLY A 170 -53.56 10.02 10.39
C GLY A 170 -52.03 10.04 10.45
N GLU A 171 -51.42 11.07 9.86
CA GLU A 171 -49.95 11.16 9.73
C GLU A 171 -49.22 11.38 11.05
N HIS A 172 -49.88 12.00 12.05
CA HIS A 172 -49.28 12.34 13.34
C HIS A 172 -49.40 11.22 14.39
N HIS A 173 -50.07 10.10 14.08
CA HIS A 173 -50.27 9.05 15.07
C HIS A 173 -48.96 8.28 15.38
N PRO A 174 -48.67 7.94 16.65
CA PRO A 174 -47.45 7.21 17.03
C PRO A 174 -47.22 5.92 16.23
N ASP A 175 -48.29 5.18 15.94
CA ASP A 175 -48.21 3.94 15.15
C ASP A 175 -47.88 4.21 13.66
N THR A 176 -48.39 5.30 13.09
CA THR A 176 -48.02 5.74 11.73
C THR A 176 -46.54 6.11 11.68
N LEU A 177 -46.04 6.85 12.67
CA LEU A 177 -44.62 7.21 12.78
C LEU A 177 -43.73 5.97 12.98
N THR A 178 -44.22 4.96 13.69
CA THR A 178 -43.53 3.67 13.86
C THR A 178 -43.48 2.89 12.54
N SER A 179 -44.57 2.88 11.78
CA SER A 179 -44.61 2.29 10.44
C SER A 179 -43.66 3.00 9.46
N MET A 180 -43.61 4.34 9.48
CA MET A 180 -42.66 5.14 8.70
C MET A 180 -41.20 4.80 9.04
N ASN A 181 -40.88 4.69 10.33
CA ASN A 181 -39.54 4.29 10.78
C ASN A 181 -39.17 2.88 10.30
N ASN A 182 -40.10 1.93 10.36
CA ASN A 182 -39.85 0.56 9.90
C ASN A 182 -39.71 0.49 8.36
N LEU A 183 -40.44 1.34 7.61
CA LEU A 183 -40.26 1.48 6.17
C LEU A 183 -38.88 2.06 5.83
N ALA A 184 -38.45 3.08 6.56
CA ALA A 184 -37.14 3.68 6.38
C ALA A 184 -36.00 2.67 6.63
N LEU A 185 -36.09 1.85 7.68
CA LEU A 185 -35.15 0.75 7.93
C LEU A 185 -35.16 -0.29 6.79
N THR A 186 -36.32 -0.54 6.18
CA THR A 186 -36.45 -1.44 5.02
C THR A 186 -35.80 -0.84 3.78
N TYR A 187 -36.00 0.46 3.53
CA TYR A 187 -35.32 1.19 2.45
C TYR A 187 -33.80 1.21 2.64
N GLN A 188 -33.32 1.42 3.87
CA GLN A 188 -31.89 1.35 4.21
C GLN A 188 -31.31 -0.04 3.89
N ALA A 189 -32.00 -1.12 4.28
CA ALA A 189 -31.59 -2.49 3.96
C ALA A 189 -31.61 -2.83 2.45
N ARG A 190 -32.27 -2.01 1.62
CA ARG A 190 -32.24 -2.12 0.15
C ARG A 190 -31.25 -1.16 -0.51
N GLY A 191 -30.50 -0.39 0.26
CA GLY A 191 -29.59 0.65 -0.26
C GLY A 191 -30.31 1.89 -0.78
N LYS A 192 -31.63 2.03 -0.59
CA LYS A 192 -32.41 3.23 -0.97
C LYS A 192 -32.29 4.31 0.11
N THR A 193 -31.06 4.71 0.41
CA THR A 193 -30.71 5.55 1.57
C THR A 193 -31.32 6.96 1.52
N GLU A 194 -31.52 7.55 0.34
CA GLU A 194 -32.17 8.87 0.20
C GLU A 194 -33.66 8.83 0.58
N GLN A 195 -34.35 7.72 0.29
CA GLN A 195 -35.75 7.54 0.67
C GLN A 195 -35.88 7.27 2.17
N ALA A 196 -34.94 6.48 2.72
CA ALA A 196 -34.83 6.26 4.15
C ALA A 196 -34.62 7.58 4.89
N GLU A 197 -33.67 8.42 4.45
CA GLU A 197 -33.40 9.72 5.06
C GLU A 197 -34.64 10.61 5.13
N LYS A 198 -35.33 10.82 4.00
CA LYS A 198 -36.53 11.69 3.95
C LYS A 198 -37.60 11.20 4.93
N LEU A 199 -37.81 9.89 5.04
CA LEU A 199 -38.74 9.32 6.01
C LEU A 199 -38.24 9.48 7.45
N GLN A 200 -36.95 9.31 7.68
CA GLN A 200 -36.34 9.39 9.01
C GLN A 200 -36.33 10.83 9.55
N GLU A 201 -36.08 11.83 8.69
CA GLU A 201 -36.18 13.26 9.00
C GLU A 201 -37.62 13.69 9.32
N THR A 202 -38.59 13.24 8.51
CA THR A 202 -40.01 13.52 8.77
C THR A 202 -40.47 12.90 10.09
N VAL A 203 -40.11 11.64 10.37
CA VAL A 203 -40.42 10.97 11.64
C VAL A 203 -39.79 11.69 12.82
N LEU A 204 -38.51 12.09 12.72
CA LEU A 204 -37.83 12.80 13.80
C LEU A 204 -38.48 14.15 14.08
N SER A 205 -38.78 14.93 13.04
CA SER A 205 -39.46 16.22 13.17
C SER A 205 -40.82 16.09 13.86
N LEU A 206 -41.65 15.15 13.40
CA LEU A 206 -42.98 14.92 13.95
C LEU A 206 -42.94 14.39 15.39
N ARG A 207 -42.05 13.44 15.71
CA ARG A 207 -41.90 12.95 17.09
C ARG A 207 -41.38 14.02 18.04
N LYS A 208 -40.49 14.90 17.56
CA LYS A 208 -40.00 16.04 18.33
C LYS A 208 -41.11 17.05 18.62
N GLU A 209 -42.00 17.33 17.67
CA GLU A 209 -43.17 18.20 17.87
C GLU A 209 -44.18 17.59 18.85
N LEU A 210 -44.50 16.31 18.69
CA LEU A 210 -45.57 15.64 19.44
C LEU A 210 -45.17 15.21 20.85
N LEU A 211 -43.95 14.70 21.01
CA LEU A 211 -43.49 14.04 22.24
C LEU A 211 -42.37 14.82 22.95
N GLY A 212 -41.78 15.82 22.29
CA GLY A 212 -40.61 16.55 22.76
C GLY A 212 -39.27 15.86 22.46
N GLU A 213 -38.17 16.58 22.70
CA GLU A 213 -36.81 16.10 22.40
C GLU A 213 -36.34 14.96 23.33
N HIS A 214 -36.76 14.97 24.60
CA HIS A 214 -36.33 13.98 25.60
C HIS A 214 -37.12 12.66 25.55
N HIS A 215 -38.11 12.51 24.67
CA HIS A 215 -38.92 11.31 24.65
C HIS A 215 -38.12 10.11 24.08
N PRO A 216 -38.18 8.90 24.69
CA PRO A 216 -37.43 7.73 24.22
C PRO A 216 -37.62 7.39 22.73
N HIS A 217 -38.84 7.53 22.20
CA HIS A 217 -39.12 7.35 20.77
C HIS A 217 -38.49 8.41 19.87
N THR A 218 -38.36 9.66 20.34
CA THR A 218 -37.65 10.73 19.62
C THR A 218 -36.15 10.41 19.58
N LEU A 219 -35.57 9.97 20.70
CA LEU A 219 -34.19 9.53 20.78
C LEU A 219 -33.90 8.34 19.85
N THR A 220 -34.79 7.34 19.82
CA THR A 220 -34.69 6.20 18.89
C THR A 220 -34.67 6.68 17.43
N SER A 221 -35.51 7.66 17.08
CA SER A 221 -35.53 8.25 15.74
C SER A 221 -34.26 9.04 15.42
N MET A 222 -33.69 9.77 16.38
CA MET A 222 -32.40 10.46 16.22
C MET A 222 -31.28 9.46 15.95
N ASN A 223 -31.20 8.38 16.72
CA ASN A 223 -30.18 7.34 16.51
C ASN A 223 -30.32 6.69 15.12
N ASN A 224 -31.54 6.34 14.71
CA ASN A 224 -31.77 5.73 13.40
C ASN A 224 -31.42 6.69 12.25
N LEU A 225 -31.75 7.99 12.37
CA LEU A 225 -31.34 9.00 11.38
C LEU A 225 -29.83 9.15 11.31
N ALA A 226 -29.14 9.14 12.44
CA ALA A 226 -27.68 9.20 12.45
C ALA A 226 -27.03 7.97 11.80
N LEU A 227 -27.62 6.78 11.98
CA LEU A 227 -27.19 5.57 11.27
C LEU A 227 -27.44 5.71 9.76
N THR A 228 -28.59 6.24 9.34
CA THR A 228 -28.86 6.51 7.92
C THR A 228 -27.87 7.52 7.32
N TYR A 229 -27.51 8.59 8.05
CA TYR A 229 -26.47 9.52 7.62
C TYR A 229 -25.10 8.84 7.50
N THR A 230 -24.77 7.94 8.43
CA THR A 230 -23.53 7.14 8.36
C THR A 230 -23.49 6.27 7.11
N ASP A 231 -24.60 5.57 6.79
CA ASP A 231 -24.72 4.73 5.59
C ASP A 231 -24.66 5.52 4.28
N ARG A 232 -25.01 6.82 4.32
CA ARG A 232 -24.84 7.73 3.18
C ARG A 232 -23.43 8.30 3.03
N GLY A 233 -22.53 8.05 3.99
CA GLY A 233 -21.23 8.71 4.07
C GLY A 233 -21.31 10.15 4.59
N MET A 234 -22.48 10.64 5.02
CA MET A 234 -22.72 11.96 5.60
C MET A 234 -22.32 11.96 7.09
N THR A 235 -21.06 11.61 7.34
CA THR A 235 -20.54 11.33 8.69
C THR A 235 -20.48 12.55 9.59
N GLU A 236 -20.45 13.78 9.05
CA GLU A 236 -20.49 15.01 9.85
C GLU A 236 -21.86 15.22 10.49
N GLN A 237 -22.92 15.06 9.71
CA GLN A 237 -24.30 15.14 10.18
C GLN A 237 -24.59 14.02 11.17
N ALA A 238 -24.04 12.81 10.93
CA ALA A 238 -24.14 11.68 11.86
C ALA A 238 -23.48 12.00 13.21
N GLU A 239 -22.25 12.52 13.22
CA GLU A 239 -21.52 12.90 14.44
C GLU A 239 -22.31 13.91 15.25
N LEU A 240 -22.73 15.03 14.65
CA LEU A 240 -23.48 16.08 15.34
C LEU A 240 -24.77 15.54 15.97
N LEU A 241 -25.49 14.68 15.25
CA LEU A 241 -26.74 14.11 15.73
C LEU A 241 -26.51 13.07 16.83
N GLN A 242 -25.45 12.25 16.75
CA GLN A 242 -25.09 11.28 17.78
C GLN A 242 -24.52 11.92 19.04
N GLU A 243 -23.74 12.99 18.94
CA GLU A 243 -23.30 13.78 20.10
C GLU A 243 -24.51 14.34 20.85
N LYS A 244 -25.47 14.91 20.12
CA LYS A 244 -26.73 15.40 20.70
C LYS A 244 -27.55 14.26 21.31
N HIS A 245 -27.69 13.13 20.61
CA HIS A 245 -28.42 11.98 21.10
C HIS A 245 -27.79 11.40 22.37
N LEU A 246 -26.46 11.28 22.41
CA LEU A 246 -25.72 10.80 23.58
C LEU A 246 -25.91 11.74 24.77
N PHE A 247 -25.80 13.06 24.56
CA PHE A 247 -26.05 14.05 25.60
C PHE A 247 -27.44 13.88 26.22
N LEU A 248 -28.49 13.77 25.38
CA LEU A 248 -29.87 13.59 25.86
C LEU A 248 -30.11 12.24 26.54
N CYS A 249 -29.51 11.16 26.04
CA CYS A 249 -29.58 9.84 26.68
C CYS A 249 -28.93 9.85 28.05
N ASN A 250 -27.77 10.51 28.17
CA ASN A 250 -27.06 10.62 29.44
C ASN A 250 -27.85 11.44 30.45
N GLU A 251 -28.50 12.52 30.03
CA GLU A 251 -29.33 13.35 30.91
C GLU A 251 -30.59 12.62 31.40
N LEU A 252 -31.23 11.85 30.51
CA LEU A 252 -32.50 11.17 30.80
C LEU A 252 -32.32 9.85 31.57
N LEU A 253 -31.35 9.03 31.15
CA LEU A 253 -31.20 7.64 31.58
C LEU A 253 -29.98 7.42 32.47
N GLY A 254 -29.02 8.35 32.46
CA GLY A 254 -27.73 8.23 33.14
C GLY A 254 -26.68 7.47 32.32
N GLU A 255 -25.43 7.57 32.76
CA GLU A 255 -24.24 7.08 32.05
C GLU A 255 -24.18 5.54 31.99
N HIS A 256 -24.64 4.88 33.06
CA HIS A 256 -24.63 3.42 33.18
C HIS A 256 -25.76 2.73 32.42
N HIS A 257 -26.70 3.47 31.81
CA HIS A 257 -27.86 2.85 31.18
C HIS A 257 -27.47 2.14 29.88
N PRO A 258 -27.98 0.91 29.59
CA PRO A 258 -27.64 0.16 28.37
C PRO A 258 -27.84 0.95 27.06
N HIS A 259 -28.90 1.75 26.97
CA HIS A 259 -29.13 2.63 25.81
C HIS A 259 -28.10 3.75 25.67
N THR A 260 -27.64 4.35 26.77
CA THR A 260 -26.57 5.35 26.76
C THR A 260 -25.26 4.71 26.28
N LEU A 261 -24.91 3.53 26.82
CA LEU A 261 -23.73 2.77 26.38
C LEU A 261 -23.81 2.36 24.91
N THR A 262 -25.01 2.00 24.42
CA THR A 262 -25.24 1.71 22.99
C THR A 262 -25.01 2.97 22.15
N SER A 263 -25.50 4.13 22.60
CA SER A 263 -25.27 5.41 21.92
C SER A 263 -23.79 5.80 21.90
N MET A 264 -23.06 5.57 23.00
CA MET A 264 -21.62 5.80 23.06
C MET A 264 -20.88 4.92 22.06
N ASN A 265 -21.23 3.62 21.99
CA ASN A 265 -20.62 2.71 21.02
C ASN A 265 -20.92 3.12 19.56
N ASN A 266 -22.14 3.54 19.25
CA ASN A 266 -22.48 4.03 17.91
C ASN A 266 -21.72 5.31 17.55
N LEU A 267 -21.61 6.27 18.48
CA LEU A 267 -20.80 7.47 18.28
C LEU A 267 -19.32 7.14 18.08
N ALA A 268 -18.78 6.16 18.82
CA ALA A 268 -17.41 5.71 18.65
C ALA A 268 -17.17 5.09 17.26
N LEU A 269 -18.12 4.31 16.74
CA LEU A 269 -18.06 3.79 15.37
C LEU A 269 -18.10 4.90 14.33
N THR A 270 -18.90 5.95 14.54
CA THR A 270 -18.93 7.12 13.64
C THR A 270 -17.64 7.94 13.73
N TYR A 271 -17.05 8.11 14.92
CA TYR A 271 -15.72 8.70 15.05
C TYR A 271 -14.67 7.90 14.31
N LYS A 272 -14.72 6.57 14.42
CA LYS A 272 -13.85 5.65 13.68
C LYS A 272 -14.00 5.83 12.16
N ALA A 273 -15.24 5.86 11.65
CA ALA A 273 -15.52 6.10 10.23
C ALA A 273 -15.03 7.47 9.74
N ARG A 274 -14.97 8.47 10.62
CA ARG A 274 -14.37 9.79 10.35
C ARG A 274 -12.85 9.83 10.50
N GLY A 275 -12.20 8.73 10.86
CA GLY A 275 -10.76 8.71 11.15
C GLY A 275 -10.37 9.34 12.50
N LYS A 276 -11.32 9.80 13.31
CA LYS A 276 -11.10 10.35 14.66
C LYS A 276 -10.88 9.21 15.68
N THR A 277 -9.90 8.35 15.42
CA THR A 277 -9.68 7.08 16.13
C THR A 277 -9.35 7.27 17.62
N GLU A 278 -8.68 8.36 18.02
CA GLU A 278 -8.42 8.66 19.44
C GLU A 278 -9.68 8.95 20.25
N LYS A 279 -10.66 9.64 19.64
CA LYS A 279 -11.95 9.88 20.29
C LYS A 279 -12.76 8.59 20.39
N ALA A 280 -12.70 7.76 19.35
CA ALA A 280 -13.35 6.45 19.31
C ALA A 280 -12.79 5.52 20.40
N GLU A 281 -11.47 5.44 20.51
CA GLU A 281 -10.76 4.66 21.54
C GLU A 281 -11.20 5.07 22.95
N LYS A 282 -11.06 6.35 23.31
CA LYS A 282 -11.43 6.85 24.65
C LYS A 282 -12.87 6.51 25.01
N LEU A 283 -13.78 6.63 24.06
CA LEU A 283 -15.20 6.32 24.26
C LEU A 283 -15.45 4.81 24.35
N GLN A 284 -14.70 3.98 23.62
CA GLN A 284 -14.80 2.51 23.71
C GLN A 284 -14.18 1.96 24.99
N GLU A 285 -13.10 2.56 25.50
CA GLU A 285 -12.51 2.22 26.79
C GLU A 285 -13.50 2.49 27.94
N THR A 286 -14.19 3.64 27.93
CA THR A 286 -15.20 3.96 28.93
C THR A 286 -16.38 2.99 28.84
N VAL A 287 -16.90 2.72 27.63
CA VAL A 287 -17.99 1.75 27.42
C VAL A 287 -17.59 0.35 27.90
N LEU A 288 -16.38 -0.11 27.56
CA LEU A 288 -15.91 -1.43 27.99
C LEU A 288 -15.77 -1.51 29.51
N SER A 289 -15.24 -0.48 30.16
CA SER A 289 -15.13 -0.41 31.62
C SER A 289 -16.51 -0.45 32.29
N LEU A 290 -17.44 0.38 31.84
CA LEU A 290 -18.80 0.47 32.41
C LEU A 290 -19.60 -0.82 32.17
N GLN A 291 -19.48 -1.44 31.00
CA GLN A 291 -20.15 -2.72 30.72
C GLN A 291 -19.55 -3.88 31.52
N LYS A 292 -18.23 -3.90 31.74
CA LYS A 292 -17.59 -4.88 32.64
C LYS A 292 -18.12 -4.75 34.06
N GLU A 293 -18.27 -3.53 34.57
CA GLU A 293 -18.82 -3.27 35.91
C GLU A 293 -20.30 -3.67 36.02
N LEU A 294 -21.12 -3.29 35.04
CA LEU A 294 -22.57 -3.50 35.08
C LEU A 294 -23.00 -4.94 34.76
N LEU A 295 -22.39 -5.54 33.74
CA LEU A 295 -22.86 -6.79 33.12
C LEU A 295 -21.89 -7.97 33.36
N GLY A 296 -20.65 -7.69 33.75
CA GLY A 296 -19.58 -8.67 33.89
C GLY A 296 -18.80 -8.93 32.59
N GLU A 297 -17.66 -9.61 32.69
CA GLU A 297 -16.76 -9.86 31.56
C GLU A 297 -17.35 -10.83 30.51
N HIS A 298 -18.20 -11.78 30.90
CA HIS A 298 -18.78 -12.78 30.00
C HIS A 298 -20.07 -12.32 29.29
N HIS A 299 -20.49 -11.06 29.44
CA HIS A 299 -21.73 -10.61 28.82
C HIS A 299 -21.54 -10.34 27.31
N PRO A 300 -22.48 -10.74 26.42
CA PRO A 300 -22.36 -10.52 24.97
C PRO A 300 -22.07 -9.07 24.56
N HIS A 301 -22.70 -8.09 25.22
CA HIS A 301 -22.40 -6.67 24.98
C HIS A 301 -20.96 -6.28 25.38
N THR A 302 -20.46 -6.78 26.52
CA THR A 302 -19.07 -6.54 26.95
C THR A 302 -18.08 -7.14 25.96
N LEU A 303 -18.37 -8.33 25.43
CA LEU A 303 -17.58 -8.96 24.37
C LEU A 303 -17.63 -8.14 23.07
N THR A 304 -18.80 -7.65 22.68
CA THR A 304 -18.95 -6.77 21.51
C THR A 304 -18.10 -5.50 21.64
N SER A 305 -18.13 -4.86 22.80
CA SER A 305 -17.32 -3.66 23.07
C SER A 305 -15.82 -3.96 23.09
N MET A 306 -15.44 -5.13 23.61
CA MET A 306 -14.05 -5.60 23.60
C MET A 306 -13.54 -5.79 22.16
N ASN A 307 -14.34 -6.42 21.30
CA ASN A 307 -14.02 -6.59 19.89
C ASN A 307 -13.96 -5.24 19.15
N ASN A 308 -14.88 -4.31 19.42
CA ASN A 308 -14.86 -2.99 18.79
C ASN A 308 -13.61 -2.19 19.19
N LEU A 309 -13.20 -2.25 20.46
CA LEU A 309 -11.97 -1.61 20.93
C LEU A 309 -10.72 -2.25 20.31
N ALA A 310 -10.68 -3.59 20.21
CA ALA A 310 -9.57 -4.30 19.57
C ALA A 310 -9.42 -3.89 18.09
N LEU A 311 -10.54 -3.79 17.36
CA LEU A 311 -10.53 -3.31 15.98
C LEU A 311 -10.08 -1.84 15.88
N THR A 312 -10.39 -0.99 16.86
CA THR A 312 -9.89 0.40 16.88
C THR A 312 -8.38 0.44 17.17
N TYR A 313 -7.86 -0.43 18.02
CA TYR A 313 -6.41 -0.56 18.21
C TYR A 313 -5.69 -1.00 16.93
N THR A 314 -6.25 -1.97 16.20
CA THR A 314 -5.70 -2.39 14.91
C THR A 314 -5.63 -1.23 13.92
N ASP A 315 -6.70 -0.44 13.78
CA ASP A 315 -6.74 0.71 12.87
C ASP A 315 -5.75 1.81 13.26
N ARG A 316 -5.44 1.96 14.56
CA ARG A 316 -4.39 2.88 15.04
C ARG A 316 -2.97 2.36 14.87
N GLY A 317 -2.79 1.14 14.38
CA GLY A 317 -1.49 0.46 14.35
C GLY A 317 -1.02 -0.04 15.72
N MET A 318 -1.84 0.06 16.77
CA MET A 318 -1.55 -0.47 18.12
C MET A 318 -1.77 -1.99 18.17
N THR A 319 -1.02 -2.71 17.35
CA THR A 319 -1.27 -4.12 17.05
C THR A 319 -1.01 -5.05 18.23
N GLU A 320 -0.15 -4.68 19.18
CA GLU A 320 0.10 -5.46 20.40
C GLU A 320 -1.09 -5.40 21.37
N GLN A 321 -1.65 -4.21 21.58
CA GLN A 321 -2.85 -4.02 22.40
C GLN A 321 -4.05 -4.70 21.76
N ALA A 322 -4.16 -4.63 20.43
CA ALA A 322 -5.19 -5.33 19.67
C ALA A 322 -5.07 -6.86 19.83
N GLU A 323 -3.87 -7.43 19.69
CA GLU A 323 -3.61 -8.86 19.85
C GLU A 323 -4.03 -9.34 21.24
N LEU A 324 -3.52 -8.70 22.30
CA LEU A 324 -3.83 -9.09 23.68
C LEU A 324 -5.35 -9.07 23.96
N LEU A 325 -6.03 -8.02 23.48
CA LEU A 325 -7.46 -7.86 23.69
C LEU A 325 -8.27 -8.89 22.90
N GLN A 326 -7.84 -9.19 21.67
CA GLN A 326 -8.52 -10.14 20.78
C GLN A 326 -8.30 -11.60 21.22
N GLU A 327 -7.12 -11.95 21.76
CA GLU A 327 -6.87 -13.24 22.41
C GLU A 327 -7.78 -13.43 23.63
N LYS A 328 -7.88 -12.40 24.49
CA LYS A 328 -8.79 -12.43 25.64
C LYS A 328 -10.25 -12.55 25.19
N HIS A 329 -10.66 -11.80 24.18
CA HIS A 329 -12.01 -11.87 23.62
C HIS A 329 -12.34 -13.27 23.07
N LEU A 330 -11.41 -13.88 22.32
CA LEU A 330 -11.57 -15.22 21.78
C LEU A 330 -11.69 -16.26 22.89
N PHE A 331 -10.84 -16.19 23.91
CA PHE A 331 -10.90 -17.06 25.08
C PHE A 331 -12.28 -17.01 25.75
N LEU A 332 -12.80 -15.81 26.02
CA LEU A 332 -14.10 -15.62 26.66
C LEU A 332 -15.27 -16.07 25.77
N CYS A 333 -15.20 -15.81 24.46
CA CYS A 333 -16.20 -16.31 23.51
C CYS A 333 -16.23 -17.84 23.47
N ASN A 334 -15.06 -18.46 23.48
CA ASN A 334 -14.94 -19.92 23.46
C ASN A 334 -15.50 -20.55 24.75
N GLU A 335 -15.22 -19.97 25.92
CA GLU A 335 -15.81 -20.45 27.19
C GLU A 335 -17.34 -20.29 27.25
N LEU A 336 -17.87 -19.16 26.76
CA LEU A 336 -19.29 -18.84 26.87
C LEU A 336 -20.15 -19.57 25.83
N LEU A 337 -19.70 -19.58 24.58
CA LEU A 337 -20.49 -19.97 23.41
C LEU A 337 -20.01 -21.30 22.80
N GLY A 338 -18.78 -21.72 23.10
CA GLY A 338 -18.12 -22.87 22.49
C GLY A 338 -17.41 -22.53 21.17
N GLU A 339 -16.55 -23.45 20.75
CA GLU A 339 -15.65 -23.28 19.59
C GLU A 339 -16.41 -23.19 18.27
N HIS A 340 -17.52 -23.91 18.17
CA HIS A 340 -18.37 -24.00 16.98
C HIS A 340 -19.33 -22.81 16.79
N HIS A 341 -19.40 -21.88 17.75
CA HIS A 341 -20.37 -20.79 17.67
C HIS A 341 -19.97 -19.74 16.63
N PRO A 342 -20.89 -19.22 15.80
CA PRO A 342 -20.58 -18.21 14.78
C PRO A 342 -19.79 -17.00 15.30
N HIS A 343 -20.16 -16.44 16.45
CA HIS A 343 -19.41 -15.35 17.08
C HIS A 343 -17.98 -15.72 17.50
N THR A 344 -17.72 -16.95 17.94
CA THR A 344 -16.37 -17.43 18.26
C THR A 344 -15.54 -17.52 16.98
N LEU A 345 -16.12 -18.03 15.89
CA LEU A 345 -15.48 -18.08 14.58
C LEU A 345 -15.19 -16.68 14.01
N THR A 346 -16.10 -15.71 14.20
CA THR A 346 -15.85 -14.30 13.88
C THR A 346 -14.69 -13.74 14.70
N SER A 347 -14.61 -14.06 15.99
CA SER A 347 -13.50 -13.64 16.84
C SER A 347 -12.16 -14.23 16.38
N MET A 348 -12.14 -15.49 15.97
CA MET A 348 -10.95 -16.15 15.39
C MET A 348 -10.52 -15.45 14.11
N ASN A 349 -11.44 -15.12 13.20
CA ASN A 349 -11.14 -14.37 11.98
C ASN A 349 -10.52 -12.99 12.28
N ASN A 350 -11.09 -12.24 13.24
CA ASN A 350 -10.55 -10.94 13.63
C ASN A 350 -9.15 -11.05 14.26
N LEU A 351 -8.89 -12.12 15.04
CA LEU A 351 -7.55 -12.40 15.57
C LEU A 351 -6.57 -12.76 14.44
N ALA A 352 -6.98 -13.56 13.45
CA ALA A 352 -6.16 -13.88 12.29
C ALA A 352 -5.78 -12.62 11.50
N LEU A 353 -6.71 -11.68 11.31
CA LEU A 353 -6.42 -10.39 10.70
C LEU A 353 -5.42 -9.57 11.52
N THR A 354 -5.52 -9.59 12.85
CA THR A 354 -4.58 -8.91 13.76
C THR A 354 -3.19 -9.54 13.70
N TYR A 355 -3.10 -10.88 13.65
CA TYR A 355 -1.83 -11.58 13.42
C TYR A 355 -1.22 -11.24 12.07
N LYS A 356 -2.04 -11.16 11.01
CA LYS A 356 -1.57 -10.70 9.69
C LYS A 356 -1.01 -9.29 9.76
N ALA A 357 -1.69 -8.37 10.46
CA ALA A 357 -1.21 -6.99 10.66
C ALA A 357 0.12 -6.93 11.42
N ARG A 358 0.37 -7.83 12.39
CA ARG A 358 1.68 -7.99 13.06
C ARG A 358 2.76 -8.68 12.22
N GLY A 359 2.43 -9.15 11.01
CA GLY A 359 3.32 -9.99 10.20
C GLY A 359 3.45 -11.45 10.69
N LYS A 360 2.66 -11.88 11.69
CA LYS A 360 2.59 -13.27 12.18
C LYS A 360 1.72 -14.14 11.26
N THR A 361 2.08 -14.17 9.97
CA THR A 361 1.25 -14.77 8.90
C THR A 361 1.02 -16.27 9.07
N GLU A 362 1.95 -17.03 9.65
CA GLU A 362 1.77 -18.47 9.92
C GLU A 362 0.69 -18.73 10.99
N GLN A 363 0.61 -17.88 12.03
CA GLN A 363 -0.42 -17.98 13.06
C GLN A 363 -1.79 -17.60 12.49
N ALA A 364 -1.82 -16.56 11.65
CA ALA A 364 -3.03 -16.18 10.91
C ALA A 364 -3.51 -17.33 10.01
N GLU A 365 -2.61 -17.96 9.27
CA GLU A 365 -2.91 -19.10 8.37
C GLU A 365 -3.55 -20.25 9.15
N LYS A 366 -2.89 -20.74 10.21
CA LYS A 366 -3.40 -21.85 11.04
C LYS A 366 -4.79 -21.54 11.58
N LEU A 367 -4.99 -20.33 12.10
CA LEU A 367 -6.29 -19.94 12.66
C LEU A 367 -7.37 -19.88 11.57
N GLN A 368 -7.06 -19.32 10.41
CA GLN A 368 -7.99 -19.19 9.29
C GLN A 368 -8.35 -20.56 8.67
N GLU A 369 -7.40 -21.51 8.64
CA GLU A 369 -7.64 -22.91 8.25
C GLU A 369 -8.58 -23.61 9.24
N THR A 370 -8.39 -23.42 10.56
CA THR A 370 -9.31 -23.98 11.56
C THR A 370 -10.73 -23.43 11.40
N VAL A 371 -10.88 -22.11 11.19
CA VAL A 371 -12.19 -21.49 10.96
C VAL A 371 -12.86 -22.05 9.70
N LEU A 372 -12.11 -22.19 8.60
CA LEU A 372 -12.65 -22.76 7.37
C LEU A 372 -13.11 -24.20 7.56
N SER A 373 -12.31 -25.03 8.24
CA SER A 373 -12.66 -26.42 8.55
C SER A 373 -13.96 -26.51 9.37
N LEU A 374 -14.05 -25.72 10.45
CA LEU A 374 -15.23 -25.70 11.32
C LEU A 374 -16.47 -25.17 10.59
N GLN A 375 -16.34 -24.14 9.75
CA GLN A 375 -17.48 -23.63 8.98
C GLN A 375 -17.95 -24.58 7.88
N LYS A 376 -17.03 -25.30 7.23
CA LYS A 376 -17.38 -26.36 6.27
C LYS A 376 -18.16 -27.49 6.95
N GLU A 377 -17.73 -27.91 8.14
CA GLU A 377 -18.43 -28.94 8.92
C GLU A 377 -19.83 -28.47 9.36
N LEU A 378 -19.95 -27.23 9.81
CA LEU A 378 -21.15 -26.75 10.49
C LEU A 378 -22.22 -26.20 9.55
N LEU A 379 -21.80 -25.53 8.47
CA LEU A 379 -22.69 -24.80 7.54
C LEU A 379 -22.65 -25.38 6.12
N GLY A 380 -21.66 -26.23 5.81
CA GLY A 380 -21.42 -26.76 4.47
C GLY A 380 -20.55 -25.82 3.61
N GLU A 381 -20.10 -26.34 2.46
CA GLU A 381 -19.19 -25.61 1.57
C GLU A 381 -19.85 -24.42 0.85
N HIS A 382 -21.16 -24.47 0.64
CA HIS A 382 -21.91 -23.47 -0.12
C HIS A 382 -22.39 -22.28 0.74
N HIS A 383 -22.17 -22.29 2.05
CA HIS A 383 -22.71 -21.24 2.92
C HIS A 383 -21.94 -19.92 2.75
N PRO A 384 -22.61 -18.75 2.72
CA PRO A 384 -21.95 -17.45 2.54
C PRO A 384 -20.81 -17.17 3.54
N HIS A 385 -20.97 -17.56 4.80
CA HIS A 385 -19.89 -17.46 5.80
C HIS A 385 -18.68 -18.33 5.46
N THR A 386 -18.87 -19.56 4.97
CA THR A 386 -17.78 -20.44 4.52
C THR A 386 -17.03 -19.82 3.35
N LEU A 387 -17.74 -19.24 2.37
CA LEU A 387 -17.15 -18.52 1.24
C LEU A 387 -16.36 -17.29 1.71
N THR A 388 -16.86 -16.57 2.71
CA THR A 388 -16.15 -15.44 3.33
C THR A 388 -14.84 -15.89 3.99
N SER A 389 -14.85 -17.01 4.70
CA SER A 389 -13.64 -17.57 5.33
C SER A 389 -12.64 -18.09 4.30
N MET A 390 -13.09 -18.64 3.16
CA MET A 390 -12.22 -18.97 2.04
C MET A 390 -11.55 -17.72 1.46
N ASN A 391 -12.29 -16.62 1.27
CA ASN A 391 -11.73 -15.35 0.80
C ASN A 391 -10.67 -14.80 1.77
N ASN A 392 -10.94 -14.83 3.07
CA ASN A 392 -10.00 -14.38 4.10
C ASN A 392 -8.73 -15.26 4.15
N LEU A 393 -8.88 -16.58 3.97
CA LEU A 393 -7.76 -17.50 3.86
C LEU A 393 -6.93 -17.24 2.60
N ALA A 394 -7.58 -16.97 1.45
CA ALA A 394 -6.87 -16.60 0.22
C ALA A 394 -6.05 -15.32 0.42
N GLY A 395 -6.61 -14.30 1.07
CA GLY A 395 -5.89 -13.07 1.42
C GLY A 395 -4.75 -13.29 2.44
N THR A 396 -4.83 -14.34 3.25
CA THR A 396 -3.74 -14.74 4.17
C THR A 396 -2.64 -15.51 3.44
N TYR A 397 -3.00 -16.43 2.55
CA TYR A 397 -2.05 -17.11 1.67
C TYR A 397 -1.29 -16.12 0.78
N GLN A 398 -1.94 -15.08 0.26
CA GLN A 398 -1.25 -14.00 -0.46
C GLN A 398 -0.21 -13.30 0.41
N ALA A 399 -0.57 -12.90 1.63
CA ALA A 399 0.35 -12.23 2.56
C ALA A 399 1.51 -13.14 3.00
N HIS A 400 1.29 -14.44 3.03
CA HIS A 400 2.30 -15.45 3.31
C HIS A 400 3.09 -15.89 2.05
N GLY A 401 2.85 -15.28 0.88
CA GLY A 401 3.54 -15.59 -0.38
C GLY A 401 3.06 -16.85 -1.11
N LYS A 402 2.08 -17.58 -0.59
CA LYS A 402 1.47 -18.78 -1.19
C LYS A 402 0.42 -18.42 -2.26
N THR A 403 0.81 -17.63 -3.26
CA THR A 403 -0.13 -17.05 -4.24
C THR A 403 -0.86 -18.09 -5.12
N GLU A 404 -0.27 -19.26 -5.36
CA GLU A 404 -0.93 -20.34 -6.12
C GLU A 404 -2.09 -20.96 -5.33
N GLN A 405 -1.93 -21.12 -4.02
CA GLN A 405 -3.00 -21.63 -3.16
C GLN A 405 -4.14 -20.60 -3.05
N ALA A 406 -3.77 -19.31 -2.94
CA ALA A 406 -4.75 -18.22 -2.99
C ALA A 406 -5.53 -18.21 -4.31
N GLU A 407 -4.86 -18.41 -5.46
CA GLU A 407 -5.52 -18.48 -6.77
C GLU A 407 -6.52 -19.63 -6.83
N LYS A 408 -6.10 -20.86 -6.51
CA LYS A 408 -6.99 -22.04 -6.52
C LYS A 408 -8.19 -21.84 -5.61
N LEU A 409 -7.98 -21.31 -4.40
CA LEU A 409 -9.07 -21.07 -3.47
C LEU A 409 -10.05 -20.01 -4.01
N GLN A 410 -9.53 -18.92 -4.59
CA GLN A 410 -10.36 -17.85 -5.13
C GLN A 410 -11.14 -18.29 -6.39
N GLU A 411 -10.56 -19.17 -7.23
CA GLU A 411 -11.27 -19.81 -8.35
C GLU A 411 -12.40 -20.71 -7.86
N THR A 412 -12.19 -21.48 -6.79
CA THR A 412 -13.26 -22.29 -6.18
C THR A 412 -14.40 -21.43 -5.63
N VAL A 413 -14.08 -20.34 -4.91
CA VAL A 413 -15.08 -19.41 -4.40
C VAL A 413 -15.89 -18.79 -5.54
N LEU A 414 -15.22 -18.35 -6.62
CA LEU A 414 -15.91 -17.77 -7.76
C LEU A 414 -16.86 -18.78 -8.43
N SER A 415 -16.42 -20.03 -8.61
CA SER A 415 -17.26 -21.10 -9.17
C SER A 415 -18.51 -21.33 -8.31
N LEU A 416 -18.34 -21.44 -6.99
CA LEU A 416 -19.44 -21.66 -6.05
C LEU A 416 -20.41 -20.47 -6.01
N CYS A 417 -19.91 -19.23 -6.00
CA CYS A 417 -20.75 -18.03 -6.06
C CYS A 417 -21.56 -17.97 -7.37
N LYS A 418 -20.94 -18.29 -8.51
CA LYS A 418 -21.65 -18.32 -9.81
C LYS A 418 -22.75 -19.37 -9.85
N GLU A 419 -22.50 -20.56 -9.31
CA GLU A 419 -23.49 -21.64 -9.25
C GLU A 419 -24.65 -21.31 -8.31
N LEU A 420 -24.37 -20.75 -7.13
CA LEU A 420 -25.36 -20.51 -6.09
C LEU A 420 -26.18 -19.24 -6.31
N LEU A 421 -25.51 -18.14 -6.65
CA LEU A 421 -26.07 -16.78 -6.64
C LEU A 421 -26.26 -16.20 -8.05
N GLY A 422 -25.62 -16.81 -9.05
CA GLY A 422 -25.58 -16.31 -10.43
C GLY A 422 -24.50 -15.25 -10.67
N GLU A 423 -24.29 -14.92 -11.95
CA GLU A 423 -23.20 -14.03 -12.38
C GLU A 423 -23.39 -12.55 -11.97
N HIS A 424 -24.64 -12.11 -11.81
CA HIS A 424 -24.98 -10.72 -11.50
C HIS A 424 -25.03 -10.42 -10.00
N HIS A 425 -24.85 -11.42 -9.13
CA HIS A 425 -24.96 -11.20 -7.69
C HIS A 425 -23.79 -10.36 -7.15
N PRO A 426 -24.01 -9.39 -6.25
CA PRO A 426 -22.94 -8.57 -5.66
C PRO A 426 -21.77 -9.38 -5.09
N ASP A 427 -22.06 -10.46 -4.36
CA ASP A 427 -21.02 -11.35 -3.80
C ASP A 427 -20.21 -12.06 -4.89
N THR A 428 -20.83 -12.46 -6.01
CA THR A 428 -20.13 -13.04 -7.16
C THR A 428 -19.18 -12.00 -7.76
N LEU A 429 -19.61 -10.74 -7.90
CA LEU A 429 -18.78 -9.65 -8.41
C LEU A 429 -17.62 -9.31 -7.46
N THR A 430 -17.84 -9.42 -6.14
CA THR A 430 -16.78 -9.27 -5.13
C THR A 430 -15.76 -10.40 -5.22
N SER A 431 -16.20 -11.64 -5.36
CA SER A 431 -15.33 -12.80 -5.56
C SER A 431 -14.53 -12.71 -6.86
N MET A 432 -15.14 -12.20 -7.93
CA MET A 432 -14.43 -11.86 -9.17
C MET A 432 -13.34 -10.81 -8.91
N ASN A 433 -13.69 -9.66 -8.30
CA ASN A 433 -12.70 -8.62 -8.01
C ASN A 433 -11.50 -9.14 -7.20
N ASN A 434 -11.75 -9.98 -6.18
CA ASN A 434 -10.70 -10.60 -5.38
C ASN A 434 -9.81 -11.55 -6.21
N LEU A 435 -10.39 -12.34 -7.13
CA LEU A 435 -9.62 -13.17 -8.07
C LEU A 435 -8.74 -12.31 -8.99
N ALA A 436 -9.25 -11.18 -9.46
CA ALA A 436 -8.46 -10.26 -10.27
C ALA A 436 -7.27 -9.67 -9.50
N LEU A 437 -7.45 -9.33 -8.21
CA LEU A 437 -6.35 -8.90 -7.36
C LEU A 437 -5.31 -10.01 -7.17
N THR A 438 -5.73 -11.27 -7.01
CA THR A 438 -4.82 -12.43 -6.98
C THR A 438 -4.06 -12.59 -8.30
N TYR A 439 -4.74 -12.47 -9.44
CA TYR A 439 -4.10 -12.52 -10.76
C TYR A 439 -3.09 -11.37 -10.93
N LYS A 440 -3.42 -10.16 -10.49
CA LYS A 440 -2.48 -9.03 -10.49
C LYS A 440 -1.25 -9.33 -9.62
N ALA A 441 -1.43 -9.87 -8.42
CA ALA A 441 -0.33 -10.24 -7.52
C ALA A 441 0.59 -11.32 -8.12
N ARG A 442 0.05 -12.23 -8.95
CA ARG A 442 0.84 -13.23 -9.71
C ARG A 442 1.46 -12.70 -11.00
N GLY A 443 1.28 -11.43 -11.34
CA GLY A 443 1.72 -10.87 -12.62
C GLY A 443 0.85 -11.26 -13.83
N LYS A 444 -0.25 -12.00 -13.64
CA LYS A 444 -1.24 -12.34 -14.68
C LYS A 444 -2.17 -11.15 -14.96
N THR A 445 -1.59 -9.99 -15.26
CA THR A 445 -2.27 -8.69 -15.34
C THR A 445 -3.31 -8.60 -16.46
N GLU A 446 -3.17 -9.37 -17.55
CA GLU A 446 -4.18 -9.42 -18.62
C GLU A 446 -5.47 -10.12 -18.16
N GLN A 447 -5.36 -11.19 -17.39
CA GLN A 447 -6.51 -11.89 -16.82
C GLN A 447 -7.21 -11.00 -15.78
N ALA A 448 -6.42 -10.31 -14.95
CA ALA A 448 -6.93 -9.31 -14.01
C ALA A 448 -7.69 -8.18 -14.72
N GLU A 449 -7.15 -7.63 -15.81
CA GLU A 449 -7.80 -6.57 -16.62
C GLU A 449 -9.16 -7.04 -17.16
N LYS A 450 -9.21 -8.17 -17.86
CA LYS A 450 -10.47 -8.70 -18.44
C LYS A 450 -11.53 -8.89 -17.37
N LEU A 451 -11.13 -9.45 -16.23
CA LEU A 451 -12.06 -9.75 -15.15
C LEU A 451 -12.54 -8.48 -14.43
N GLN A 452 -11.67 -7.48 -14.24
CA GLN A 452 -12.08 -6.18 -13.68
C GLN A 452 -12.95 -5.35 -14.65
N GLU A 453 -12.70 -5.41 -15.95
CA GLU A 453 -13.55 -4.76 -16.96
C GLU A 453 -14.98 -5.35 -16.95
N THR A 454 -15.11 -6.67 -16.84
CA THR A 454 -16.42 -7.32 -16.71
C THR A 454 -17.13 -6.94 -15.40
N VAL A 455 -16.45 -6.98 -14.26
CA VAL A 455 -17.00 -6.55 -12.96
C VAL A 455 -17.45 -5.09 -13.01
N LEU A 456 -16.63 -4.21 -13.60
CA LEU A 456 -16.96 -2.79 -13.71
C LEU A 456 -18.20 -2.55 -14.57
N SER A 457 -18.32 -3.24 -15.71
CA SER A 457 -19.50 -3.14 -16.58
C SER A 457 -20.77 -3.56 -15.84
N LEU A 458 -20.71 -4.70 -15.15
CA LEU A 458 -21.85 -5.24 -14.40
C LEU A 458 -22.23 -4.35 -13.20
N ARG A 459 -21.26 -3.85 -12.43
CA ARG A 459 -21.52 -2.93 -11.31
C ARG A 459 -22.08 -1.59 -11.77
N LYS A 460 -21.60 -1.05 -12.90
CA LYS A 460 -22.18 0.16 -13.51
C LYS A 460 -23.64 -0.05 -13.92
N GLU A 461 -23.99 -1.21 -14.48
CA GLU A 461 -25.36 -1.55 -14.87
C GLU A 461 -26.28 -1.74 -13.65
N LEU A 462 -25.81 -2.48 -12.64
CA LEU A 462 -26.62 -2.88 -11.48
C LEU A 462 -26.76 -1.78 -10.41
N LEU A 463 -25.66 -1.08 -10.12
CA LEU A 463 -25.55 -0.15 -8.98
C LEU A 463 -25.40 1.31 -9.42
N GLY A 464 -25.08 1.55 -10.69
CA GLY A 464 -24.79 2.89 -11.22
C GLY A 464 -23.34 3.34 -10.99
N GLN A 465 -23.01 4.50 -11.56
CA GLN A 465 -21.63 5.05 -11.57
C GLN A 465 -21.18 5.66 -10.24
N HIS A 466 -22.12 6.08 -9.39
CA HIS A 466 -21.85 6.74 -8.11
C HIS A 466 -21.76 5.76 -6.93
N HIS A 467 -22.04 4.47 -7.14
CA HIS A 467 -22.03 3.51 -6.05
C HIS A 467 -20.59 3.26 -5.54
N PRO A 468 -20.35 3.20 -4.21
CA PRO A 468 -19.02 2.96 -3.64
C PRO A 468 -18.31 1.74 -4.24
N ASP A 469 -19.00 0.61 -4.39
CA ASP A 469 -18.43 -0.60 -5.02
C ASP A 469 -18.02 -0.41 -6.48
N THR A 470 -18.73 0.42 -7.24
CA THR A 470 -18.36 0.76 -8.62
C THR A 470 -17.10 1.62 -8.63
N LEU A 471 -16.98 2.57 -7.70
CA LEU A 471 -15.78 3.41 -7.54
C LEU A 471 -14.57 2.57 -7.12
N THR A 472 -14.74 1.62 -6.20
CA THR A 472 -13.69 0.67 -5.80
C THR A 472 -13.23 -0.20 -6.97
N SER A 473 -14.16 -0.67 -7.81
CA SER A 473 -13.79 -1.39 -9.04
C SER A 473 -13.03 -0.52 -10.04
N LEU A 474 -13.37 0.77 -10.17
CA LEU A 474 -12.62 1.71 -11.00
C LEU A 474 -11.19 1.91 -10.48
N SER A 475 -11.00 2.10 -9.16
CA SER A 475 -9.67 2.21 -8.55
C SER A 475 -8.83 0.94 -8.76
N ASN A 476 -9.42 -0.24 -8.55
CA ASN A 476 -8.73 -1.52 -8.77
C ASN A 476 -8.31 -1.71 -10.24
N LEU A 477 -9.19 -1.36 -11.18
CA LEU A 477 -8.86 -1.40 -12.61
C LEU A 477 -7.77 -0.40 -12.98
N ALA A 478 -7.79 0.81 -12.42
CA ALA A 478 -6.73 1.79 -12.62
C ALA A 478 -5.38 1.26 -12.11
N GLY A 479 -5.36 0.64 -10.92
CA GLY A 479 -4.17 -0.03 -10.38
C GLY A 479 -3.68 -1.20 -11.24
N THR A 480 -4.55 -1.91 -11.95
CA THR A 480 -4.16 -2.96 -12.91
C THR A 480 -3.61 -2.35 -14.20
N TYR A 481 -4.21 -1.27 -14.71
CA TYR A 481 -3.66 -0.53 -15.85
C TYR A 481 -2.26 0.03 -15.55
N GLN A 482 -2.04 0.54 -14.34
CA GLN A 482 -0.71 0.97 -13.90
C GLN A 482 0.30 -0.18 -13.92
N ALA A 483 -0.07 -1.36 -13.37
CA ALA A 483 0.80 -2.55 -13.40
C ALA A 483 1.12 -3.03 -14.83
N ARG A 484 0.25 -2.75 -15.81
CA ARG A 484 0.49 -3.02 -17.24
C ARG A 484 1.27 -1.92 -17.98
N GLY A 485 1.63 -0.83 -17.31
CA GLY A 485 2.24 0.34 -17.95
C GLY A 485 1.26 1.21 -18.74
N LYS A 486 -0.05 0.92 -18.72
CA LYS A 486 -1.11 1.72 -19.35
C LYS A 486 -1.47 2.94 -18.48
N THR A 487 -0.46 3.72 -18.09
CA THR A 487 -0.57 4.80 -17.08
C THR A 487 -1.52 5.93 -17.49
N GLU A 488 -1.75 6.17 -18.79
CA GLU A 488 -2.74 7.17 -19.25
C GLU A 488 -4.18 6.74 -18.98
N LYS A 489 -4.50 5.46 -19.15
CA LYS A 489 -5.83 4.95 -18.79
C LYS A 489 -6.02 4.96 -17.28
N ALA A 490 -4.98 4.63 -16.53
CA ALA A 490 -5.00 4.70 -15.07
C ALA A 490 -5.26 6.14 -14.57
N GLU A 491 -4.53 7.13 -15.11
CA GLU A 491 -4.71 8.55 -14.78
C GLU A 491 -6.16 9.01 -15.02
N LYS A 492 -6.72 8.76 -16.22
CA LYS A 492 -8.09 9.15 -16.56
C LYS A 492 -9.11 8.52 -15.61
N LEU A 493 -8.96 7.23 -15.29
CA LEU A 493 -9.85 6.56 -14.35
C LEU A 493 -9.74 7.13 -12.94
N GLN A 494 -8.53 7.33 -12.42
CA GLN A 494 -8.32 7.90 -11.09
C GLN A 494 -8.83 9.33 -10.97
N GLU A 495 -8.67 10.17 -12.00
CA GLU A 495 -9.26 11.51 -12.04
C GLU A 495 -10.79 11.46 -11.96
N THR A 496 -11.43 10.52 -12.68
CA THR A 496 -12.89 10.34 -12.57
C THR A 496 -13.32 9.85 -11.20
N VAL A 497 -12.60 8.89 -10.60
CA VAL A 497 -12.92 8.39 -9.26
C VAL A 497 -12.75 9.49 -8.22
N LEU A 498 -11.66 10.26 -8.29
CA LEU A 498 -11.41 11.36 -7.37
C LEU A 498 -12.50 12.42 -7.46
N SER A 499 -12.91 12.81 -8.67
CA SER A 499 -14.01 13.77 -8.86
C SER A 499 -15.32 13.26 -8.25
N LEU A 500 -15.67 11.99 -8.48
CA LEU A 500 -16.90 11.41 -7.97
C LEU A 500 -16.87 11.24 -6.45
N ARG A 501 -15.75 10.79 -5.87
CA ARG A 501 -15.60 10.66 -4.41
C ARG A 501 -15.60 12.02 -3.71
N LYS A 502 -14.97 13.06 -4.29
CA LYS A 502 -15.06 14.43 -3.78
C LYS A 502 -16.49 14.96 -3.76
N GLU A 503 -17.26 14.70 -4.81
CA GLU A 503 -18.67 15.12 -4.89
C GLU A 503 -19.55 14.37 -3.88
N LEU A 504 -19.36 13.06 -3.71
CA LEU A 504 -20.22 12.21 -2.89
C LEU A 504 -19.86 12.23 -1.40
N LEU A 505 -18.57 12.19 -1.07
CA LEU A 505 -18.06 11.98 0.28
C LEU A 505 -17.33 13.20 0.85
N GLY A 506 -16.97 14.17 0.01
CA GLY A 506 -16.16 15.32 0.39
C GLY A 506 -14.65 15.06 0.36
N GLU A 507 -13.86 16.10 0.59
CA GLU A 507 -12.39 16.04 0.51
C GLU A 507 -11.72 15.37 1.72
N HIS A 508 -12.36 15.42 2.89
CA HIS A 508 -11.81 14.86 4.13
C HIS A 508 -12.08 13.35 4.32
N HIS A 509 -12.85 12.72 3.42
CA HIS A 509 -13.20 11.32 3.57
C HIS A 509 -11.98 10.40 3.31
N PRO A 510 -11.73 9.36 4.13
CA PRO A 510 -10.61 8.44 3.95
C PRO A 510 -10.49 7.88 2.51
N ASP A 511 -11.59 7.41 1.92
CA ASP A 511 -11.60 6.92 0.54
C ASP A 511 -11.23 7.97 -0.52
N THR A 512 -11.53 9.25 -0.27
CA THR A 512 -11.13 10.35 -1.16
C THR A 512 -9.62 10.57 -1.04
N LEU A 513 -9.07 10.55 0.18
CA LEU A 513 -7.63 10.67 0.44
C LEU A 513 -6.84 9.52 -0.19
N ILE A 514 -7.33 8.28 -0.09
CA ILE A 514 -6.73 7.12 -0.78
C ILE A 514 -6.69 7.35 -2.29
N SER A 515 -7.78 7.83 -2.90
CA SER A 515 -7.80 8.16 -4.33
C SER A 515 -6.84 9.28 -4.73
N MET A 516 -6.64 10.27 -3.85
CA MET A 516 -5.64 11.32 -4.05
C MET A 516 -4.22 10.74 -4.02
N SER A 517 -3.91 9.86 -3.06
CA SER A 517 -2.61 9.17 -2.99
C SER A 517 -2.35 8.28 -4.22
N ASP A 518 -3.33 7.47 -4.63
CA ASP A 518 -3.22 6.61 -5.82
C ASP A 518 -2.96 7.42 -7.10
N LEU A 519 -3.67 8.55 -7.26
CA LEU A 519 -3.46 9.46 -8.37
C LEU A 519 -2.08 10.13 -8.31
N ALA A 520 -1.61 10.50 -7.12
CA ALA A 520 -0.29 11.09 -6.95
C ALA A 520 0.83 10.11 -7.32
N LEU A 521 0.73 8.84 -6.89
CA LEU A 521 1.65 7.77 -7.29
C LEU A 521 1.64 7.56 -8.81
N THR A 522 0.48 7.68 -9.44
CA THR A 522 0.35 7.57 -10.91
C THR A 522 0.96 8.79 -11.62
N TYR A 523 0.78 10.01 -11.09
CA TYR A 523 1.47 11.20 -11.59
C TYR A 523 2.99 11.07 -11.45
N LYS A 524 3.49 10.56 -10.31
CA LYS A 524 4.91 10.28 -10.10
C LYS A 524 5.44 9.27 -11.13
N ALA A 525 4.73 8.15 -11.34
CA ALA A 525 5.10 7.15 -12.34
C ALA A 525 5.14 7.71 -13.78
N ARG A 526 4.31 8.70 -14.08
CA ARG A 526 4.31 9.43 -15.37
C ARG A 526 5.34 10.55 -15.47
N GLY A 527 6.13 10.79 -14.42
CA GLY A 527 7.08 11.91 -14.35
C GLY A 527 6.43 13.27 -14.06
N LYS A 528 5.10 13.35 -13.86
CA LYS A 528 4.39 14.58 -13.46
C LYS A 528 4.59 14.86 -11.95
N THR A 529 5.85 14.90 -11.51
CA THR A 529 6.25 14.93 -10.09
C THR A 529 5.77 16.19 -9.36
N GLU A 530 5.59 17.32 -10.04
CA GLU A 530 5.04 18.53 -9.43
C GLU A 530 3.55 18.37 -9.05
N LYS A 531 2.76 17.71 -9.91
CA LYS A 531 1.35 17.40 -9.59
C LYS A 531 1.27 16.39 -8.46
N ALA A 532 2.16 15.39 -8.46
CA ALA A 532 2.26 14.40 -7.40
C ALA A 532 2.60 15.05 -6.05
N GLU A 533 3.59 15.94 -6.02
CA GLU A 533 3.99 16.69 -4.82
C GLU A 533 2.82 17.49 -4.24
N LYS A 534 2.17 18.35 -5.06
CA LYS A 534 1.04 19.17 -4.58
C LYS A 534 -0.08 18.31 -4.01
N LEU A 535 -0.39 17.19 -4.67
CA LEU A 535 -1.45 16.30 -4.23
C LEU A 535 -1.06 15.57 -2.92
N GLN A 536 0.17 15.07 -2.80
CA GLN A 536 0.67 14.44 -1.58
C GLN A 536 0.78 15.42 -0.40
N GLU A 537 1.17 16.68 -0.63
CA GLU A 537 1.18 17.71 0.40
C GLU A 537 -0.24 17.98 0.92
N THR A 538 -1.24 18.04 0.02
CA THR A 538 -2.65 18.17 0.45
C THR A 538 -3.12 16.94 1.24
N VAL A 539 -2.81 15.72 0.80
CA VAL A 539 -3.17 14.49 1.52
C VAL A 539 -2.53 14.47 2.91
N LEU A 540 -1.22 14.75 2.99
CA LEU A 540 -0.50 14.75 4.26
C LEU A 540 -1.07 15.79 5.24
N SER A 541 -1.39 17.00 4.76
CA SER A 541 -2.02 18.02 5.59
C SER A 541 -3.38 17.57 6.13
N LEU A 542 -4.22 17.00 5.27
CA LEU A 542 -5.57 16.55 5.65
C LEU A 542 -5.52 15.35 6.59
N GLN A 543 -4.63 14.39 6.36
CA GLN A 543 -4.46 13.23 7.24
C GLN A 543 -3.87 13.61 8.60
N LYS A 544 -2.92 14.56 8.66
CA LYS A 544 -2.45 15.10 9.94
C LYS A 544 -3.57 15.73 10.76
N GLU A 545 -4.47 16.46 10.10
CA GLU A 545 -5.64 17.07 10.76
C GLU A 545 -6.66 16.02 11.22
N LEU A 546 -6.94 15.02 10.36
CA LEU A 546 -8.01 14.04 10.59
C LEU A 546 -7.59 12.91 11.55
N LEU A 547 -6.42 12.33 11.31
CA LEU A 547 -5.93 11.10 11.93
C LEU A 547 -4.82 11.35 12.98
N GLY A 548 -4.17 12.52 12.91
CA GLY A 548 -2.98 12.84 13.70
C GLY A 548 -1.66 12.39 13.05
N GLU A 549 -0.54 12.82 13.63
CA GLU A 549 0.80 12.53 13.08
C GLU A 549 1.26 11.08 13.29
N HIS A 550 0.74 10.38 14.30
CA HIS A 550 1.13 9.00 14.62
C HIS A 550 0.36 7.95 13.83
N HIS A 551 -0.65 8.31 13.03
CA HIS A 551 -1.48 7.33 12.34
C HIS A 551 -0.71 6.62 11.20
N PRO A 552 -0.85 5.29 11.03
CA PRO A 552 -0.17 4.53 9.97
C PRO A 552 -0.34 5.11 8.56
N ASP A 553 -1.56 5.53 8.21
CA ASP A 553 -1.82 6.19 6.91
C ASP A 553 -1.09 7.52 6.74
N THR A 554 -1.00 8.33 7.80
CA THR A 554 -0.26 9.60 7.78
C THR A 554 1.24 9.35 7.57
N LEU A 555 1.79 8.33 8.23
CA LEU A 555 3.19 7.91 8.09
C LEU A 555 3.48 7.38 6.68
N THR A 556 2.54 6.61 6.11
CA THR A 556 2.62 6.15 4.71
C THR A 556 2.67 7.34 3.75
N SER A 557 1.80 8.33 3.92
CA SER A 557 1.80 9.54 3.09
C SER A 557 3.07 10.38 3.25
N MET A 558 3.68 10.42 4.44
CA MET A 558 4.99 11.06 4.64
C MET A 558 6.09 10.34 3.83
N SER A 559 6.13 9.01 3.87
CA SER A 559 7.08 8.20 3.09
C SER A 559 6.87 8.36 1.58
N ASP A 560 5.62 8.36 1.12
CA ASP A 560 5.27 8.57 -0.29
C ASP A 560 5.70 9.96 -0.79
N LEU A 561 5.49 11.00 0.02
CA LEU A 561 5.96 12.36 -0.26
C LEU A 561 7.49 12.44 -0.24
N ALA A 562 8.15 11.79 0.71
CA ALA A 562 9.62 11.71 0.76
C ALA A 562 10.17 11.07 -0.53
N GLY A 563 9.56 9.98 -1.00
CA GLY A 563 9.90 9.35 -2.27
C GLY A 563 9.66 10.27 -3.49
N THR A 564 8.67 11.16 -3.45
CA THR A 564 8.46 12.16 -4.50
C THR A 564 9.49 13.29 -4.43
N TYR A 565 9.85 13.75 -3.23
CA TYR A 565 10.94 14.70 -3.03
C TYR A 565 12.28 14.15 -3.52
N GLN A 566 12.58 12.87 -3.26
CA GLN A 566 13.75 12.19 -3.85
C GLN A 566 13.71 12.23 -5.38
N ALA A 567 12.58 11.89 -6.00
CA ALA A 567 12.43 11.90 -7.46
C ALA A 567 12.64 13.31 -8.07
N ARG A 568 12.36 14.36 -7.29
CA ARG A 568 12.61 15.76 -7.67
C ARG A 568 14.01 16.27 -7.33
N GLY A 569 14.86 15.46 -6.71
CA GLY A 569 16.19 15.87 -6.22
C GLY A 569 16.16 16.68 -4.92
N LYS A 570 15.00 16.87 -4.28
CA LYS A 570 14.85 17.54 -2.97
C LYS A 570 15.21 16.60 -1.82
N THR A 571 16.41 16.04 -1.85
CA THR A 571 16.84 14.96 -0.96
C THR A 571 16.94 15.35 0.51
N GLU A 572 17.13 16.64 0.84
CA GLU A 572 17.09 17.13 2.23
C GLU A 572 15.69 17.09 2.84
N GLN A 573 14.66 17.46 2.06
CA GLN A 573 13.27 17.39 2.52
C GLN A 573 12.84 15.92 2.68
N ALA A 574 13.27 15.05 1.76
CA ALA A 574 13.06 13.62 1.87
C ALA A 574 13.73 13.03 3.12
N GLU A 575 14.98 13.40 3.42
CA GLU A 575 15.69 12.95 4.62
C GLU A 575 14.95 13.33 5.89
N LYS A 576 14.55 14.61 6.03
CA LYS A 576 13.81 15.08 7.22
C LYS A 576 12.50 14.34 7.42
N LEU A 577 11.72 14.13 6.36
CA LEU A 577 10.47 13.37 6.45
C LEU A 577 10.74 11.92 6.86
N GLN A 578 11.73 11.27 6.24
CA GLN A 578 12.02 9.86 6.51
C GLN A 578 12.58 9.64 7.93
N GLU A 579 13.36 10.58 8.46
CA GLU A 579 13.79 10.59 9.86
C GLU A 579 12.58 10.72 10.82
N THR A 580 11.63 11.60 10.51
CA THR A 580 10.40 11.73 11.33
C THR A 580 9.56 10.46 11.30
N VAL A 581 9.37 9.85 10.12
CA VAL A 581 8.63 8.58 9.99
C VAL A 581 9.28 7.48 10.81
N LEU A 582 10.61 7.32 10.69
CA LEU A 582 11.33 6.30 11.45
C LEU A 582 11.22 6.51 12.96
N SER A 583 11.33 7.76 13.43
CA SER A 583 11.19 8.07 14.86
C SER A 583 9.79 7.72 15.37
N LEU A 584 8.74 8.11 14.65
CA LEU A 584 7.35 7.88 15.06
C LEU A 584 6.98 6.39 15.00
N GLN A 585 7.43 5.66 13.98
CA GLN A 585 7.19 4.22 13.87
C GLN A 585 7.93 3.41 14.95
N LYS A 586 9.16 3.81 15.30
CA LYS A 586 9.88 3.21 16.44
C LYS A 586 9.12 3.39 17.75
N GLU A 587 8.53 4.55 17.98
CA GLU A 587 7.73 4.83 19.17
C GLU A 587 6.43 4.02 19.19
N LEU A 588 5.72 3.94 18.05
CA LEU A 588 4.40 3.32 17.96
C LEU A 588 4.46 1.79 17.89
N LEU A 589 5.35 1.24 17.06
CA LEU A 589 5.36 -0.18 16.66
C LEU A 589 6.57 -0.94 17.22
N GLY A 590 7.58 -0.21 17.71
CA GLY A 590 8.87 -0.78 18.13
C GLY A 590 9.83 -1.04 16.96
N GLU A 591 11.07 -1.41 17.30
CA GLU A 591 12.15 -1.58 16.31
C GLU A 591 12.03 -2.85 15.44
N HIS A 592 11.34 -3.88 15.93
CA HIS A 592 11.20 -5.17 15.24
C HIS A 592 10.00 -5.21 14.28
N HIS A 593 9.17 -4.17 14.21
CA HIS A 593 7.99 -4.19 13.36
C HIS A 593 8.36 -4.10 11.87
N PRO A 594 7.70 -4.88 10.98
CA PRO A 594 7.97 -4.84 9.54
C PRO A 594 7.97 -3.43 8.95
N ASP A 595 6.99 -2.59 9.31
CA ASP A 595 6.90 -1.21 8.81
C ASP A 595 8.06 -0.33 9.27
N THR A 596 8.53 -0.49 10.53
CA THR A 596 9.71 0.23 11.03
C THR A 596 10.96 -0.15 10.24
N LEU A 597 11.11 -1.45 9.90
CA LEU A 597 12.24 -1.96 9.11
C LEU A 597 12.18 -1.49 7.65
N LEU A 598 10.98 -1.33 7.08
CA LEU A 598 10.78 -0.70 5.77
C LEU A 598 11.22 0.77 5.80
N SER A 599 10.79 1.55 6.80
CA SER A 599 11.19 2.95 6.92
C SER A 599 12.69 3.14 7.16
N MET A 600 13.34 2.23 7.89
CA MET A 600 14.81 2.19 8.00
C MET A 600 15.47 1.98 6.63
N SER A 601 14.93 1.06 5.82
CA SER A 601 15.44 0.77 4.47
C SER A 601 15.26 1.97 3.55
N ASP A 602 14.11 2.62 3.58
CA ASP A 602 13.82 3.83 2.79
C ASP A 602 14.70 5.02 3.21
N LEU A 603 15.02 5.15 4.50
CA LEU A 603 16.00 6.12 4.99
C LEU A 603 17.41 5.79 4.49
N ALA A 604 17.80 4.51 4.50
CA ALA A 604 19.08 4.07 3.97
C ALA A 604 19.21 4.38 2.46
N LEU A 605 18.13 4.18 1.68
CA LEU A 605 18.07 4.59 0.28
C LEU A 605 18.20 6.12 0.11
N THR A 606 17.57 6.90 0.99
CA THR A 606 17.72 8.37 1.02
C THR A 606 19.16 8.79 1.31
N TYR A 607 19.80 8.17 2.30
CA TYR A 607 21.21 8.43 2.62
C TYR A 607 22.15 8.04 1.48
N LYS A 608 21.92 6.90 0.83
CA LYS A 608 22.64 6.49 -0.37
C LYS A 608 22.50 7.54 -1.47
N ALA A 609 21.28 8.04 -1.74
CA ALA A 609 21.05 9.09 -2.73
C ALA A 609 21.77 10.41 -2.40
N ARG A 610 22.01 10.69 -1.11
CA ARG A 610 22.81 11.85 -0.65
C ARG A 610 24.32 11.60 -0.59
N GLY A 611 24.78 10.40 -0.95
CA GLY A 611 26.19 10.01 -0.82
C GLY A 611 26.64 9.71 0.62
N LYS A 612 25.73 9.69 1.60
CA LYS A 612 26.01 9.30 3.00
C LYS A 612 26.04 7.77 3.14
N THR A 613 26.91 7.12 2.37
CA THR A 613 26.92 5.65 2.20
C THR A 613 27.23 4.88 3.48
N GLU A 614 28.03 5.43 4.40
CA GLU A 614 28.32 4.80 5.70
C GLU A 614 27.07 4.74 6.61
N GLN A 615 26.24 5.79 6.59
CA GLN A 615 24.99 5.80 7.36
C GLN A 615 23.96 4.85 6.76
N ALA A 616 23.89 4.79 5.42
CA ALA A 616 23.06 3.83 4.71
C ALA A 616 23.48 2.38 5.03
N GLU A 617 24.79 2.10 5.06
CA GLU A 617 25.35 0.78 5.40
C GLU A 617 24.92 0.36 6.81
N LYS A 618 25.15 1.20 7.82
CA LYS A 618 24.78 0.90 9.22
C LYS A 618 23.30 0.59 9.37
N LEU A 619 22.41 1.39 8.76
CA LEU A 619 20.98 1.13 8.81
C LEU A 619 20.63 -0.19 8.13
N GLN A 620 21.17 -0.45 6.95
CA GLN A 620 20.84 -1.65 6.20
C GLN A 620 21.38 -2.94 6.87
N GLU A 621 22.53 -2.88 7.55
CA GLU A 621 23.03 -3.95 8.43
C GLU A 621 22.08 -4.21 9.59
N THR A 622 21.57 -3.16 10.26
CA THR A 622 20.59 -3.32 11.34
C THR A 622 19.30 -3.95 10.86
N VAL A 623 18.77 -3.52 9.71
CA VAL A 623 17.57 -4.11 9.10
C VAL A 623 17.77 -5.58 8.81
N LEU A 624 18.89 -5.96 8.19
CA LEU A 624 19.19 -7.35 7.86
C LEU A 624 19.30 -8.21 9.14
N SER A 625 19.96 -7.72 10.17
CA SER A 625 20.08 -8.43 11.46
C SER A 625 18.72 -8.70 12.09
N LEU A 626 17.86 -7.67 12.17
CA LEU A 626 16.54 -7.77 12.79
C LEU A 626 15.60 -8.66 11.97
N GLN A 627 15.64 -8.59 10.63
CA GLN A 627 14.83 -9.47 9.78
C GLN A 627 15.27 -10.93 9.85
N LYS A 628 16.58 -11.21 9.94
CA LYS A 628 17.08 -12.56 10.18
C LYS A 628 16.57 -13.14 11.50
N GLU A 629 16.54 -12.33 12.56
CA GLU A 629 16.01 -12.73 13.86
C GLU A 629 14.50 -12.98 13.81
N LEU A 630 13.75 -12.09 13.17
CA LEU A 630 12.27 -12.12 13.15
C LEU A 630 11.70 -13.21 12.22
N LEU A 631 12.24 -13.31 11.00
CA LEU A 631 11.66 -14.09 9.90
C LEU A 631 12.54 -15.27 9.46
N GLY A 632 13.79 -15.30 9.91
CA GLY A 632 14.79 -16.27 9.46
C GLY A 632 15.49 -15.85 8.15
N GLU A 633 16.53 -16.61 7.78
CA GLU A 633 17.38 -16.29 6.61
C GLU A 633 16.69 -16.54 5.26
N HIS A 634 15.75 -17.48 5.20
CA HIS A 634 15.09 -17.89 3.96
C HIS A 634 13.86 -17.04 3.58
N HIS A 635 13.44 -16.11 4.45
CA HIS A 635 12.22 -15.33 4.22
C HIS A 635 12.41 -14.32 3.08
N PRO A 636 11.41 -14.15 2.17
CA PRO A 636 11.50 -13.20 1.06
C PRO A 636 11.95 -11.78 1.45
N HIS A 637 11.37 -11.21 2.52
CA HIS A 637 11.80 -9.88 3.02
C HIS A 637 13.26 -9.83 3.47
N THR A 638 13.78 -10.88 4.13
CA THR A 638 15.20 -10.95 4.51
C THR A 638 16.10 -10.94 3.27
N LEU A 639 15.71 -11.68 2.22
CA LEU A 639 16.42 -11.71 0.94
C LEU A 639 16.37 -10.36 0.22
N THR A 640 15.25 -9.64 0.28
CA THR A 640 15.16 -8.25 -0.21
C THR A 640 16.12 -7.32 0.52
N SER A 641 16.23 -7.43 1.85
CA SER A 641 17.18 -6.60 2.62
C SER A 641 18.64 -6.96 2.36
N MET A 642 18.95 -8.22 2.08
CA MET A 642 20.27 -8.63 1.60
C MET A 642 20.59 -7.96 0.25
N ASN A 643 19.66 -7.97 -0.71
CA ASN A 643 19.83 -7.29 -2.00
C ASN A 643 20.04 -5.77 -1.82
N ASN A 644 19.27 -5.12 -0.95
CA ASN A 644 19.43 -3.69 -0.65
C ASN A 644 20.79 -3.39 0.02
N LEU A 645 21.27 -4.27 0.90
CA LEU A 645 22.60 -4.18 1.49
C LEU A 645 23.71 -4.36 0.46
N ALA A 646 23.57 -5.33 -0.45
CA ALA A 646 24.52 -5.54 -1.54
C ALA A 646 24.61 -4.29 -2.43
N GLY A 647 23.47 -3.69 -2.78
CA GLY A 647 23.44 -2.43 -3.52
C GLY A 647 24.04 -1.24 -2.75
N THR A 648 24.02 -1.27 -1.41
CA THR A 648 24.65 -0.25 -0.56
C THR A 648 26.16 -0.48 -0.47
N TYR A 649 26.62 -1.72 -0.33
CA TYR A 649 28.03 -2.09 -0.40
C TYR A 649 28.65 -1.72 -1.75
N GLN A 650 27.96 -1.94 -2.87
CA GLN A 650 28.40 -1.47 -4.18
C GLN A 650 28.61 0.06 -4.21
N ALA A 651 27.64 0.82 -3.70
CA ALA A 651 27.73 2.28 -3.65
C ALA A 651 28.85 2.78 -2.73
N HIS A 652 29.19 2.02 -1.69
CA HIS A 652 30.30 2.28 -0.80
C HIS A 652 31.65 1.72 -1.32
N GLY A 653 31.67 1.06 -2.49
CA GLY A 653 32.87 0.49 -3.10
C GLY A 653 33.30 -0.89 -2.56
N LYS A 654 32.54 -1.49 -1.64
CA LYS A 654 32.78 -2.83 -1.07
C LYS A 654 32.22 -3.94 -1.98
N THR A 655 32.67 -3.98 -3.23
CA THR A 655 32.12 -4.87 -4.28
C THR A 655 32.29 -6.36 -4.01
N GLU A 656 33.33 -6.78 -3.26
CA GLU A 656 33.51 -8.19 -2.86
C GLU A 656 32.44 -8.65 -1.86
N GLN A 657 32.07 -7.79 -0.92
CA GLN A 657 31.02 -8.10 0.06
C GLN A 657 29.65 -8.12 -0.61
N ALA A 658 29.42 -7.19 -1.55
CA ALA A 658 28.23 -7.21 -2.40
C ALA A 658 28.11 -8.50 -3.19
N GLU A 659 29.21 -8.98 -3.82
CA GLU A 659 29.21 -10.24 -4.58
C GLU A 659 28.85 -11.43 -3.71
N LYS A 660 29.52 -11.60 -2.57
CA LYS A 660 29.25 -12.72 -1.65
C LYS A 660 27.79 -12.72 -1.21
N LEU A 661 27.24 -11.55 -0.87
CA LEU A 661 25.86 -11.43 -0.43
C LEU A 661 24.89 -11.75 -1.57
N GLN A 662 25.15 -11.24 -2.77
CA GLN A 662 24.30 -11.47 -3.94
C GLN A 662 24.32 -12.94 -4.41
N GLU A 663 25.47 -13.62 -4.29
CA GLU A 663 25.59 -15.07 -4.52
C GLU A 663 24.78 -15.88 -3.50
N THR A 664 24.82 -15.49 -2.22
CA THR A 664 23.99 -16.15 -1.19
C THR A 664 22.50 -15.96 -1.47
N VAL A 665 22.05 -14.76 -1.83
CA VAL A 665 20.64 -14.50 -2.16
C VAL A 665 20.20 -15.34 -3.36
N LEU A 666 21.00 -15.38 -4.42
CA LEU A 666 20.67 -16.17 -5.61
C LEU A 666 20.56 -17.66 -5.29
N SER A 667 21.49 -18.20 -4.49
CA SER A 667 21.45 -19.60 -4.07
C SER A 667 20.16 -19.92 -3.28
N LEU A 668 19.84 -19.09 -2.29
CA LEU A 668 18.65 -19.27 -1.45
C LEU A 668 17.35 -19.14 -2.25
N GLN A 669 17.25 -18.18 -3.17
CA GLN A 669 16.07 -18.02 -4.01
C GLN A 669 15.89 -19.15 -5.02
N LYS A 670 16.99 -19.66 -5.60
CA LYS A 670 16.93 -20.84 -6.47
C LYS A 670 16.41 -22.07 -5.72
N GLU A 671 16.84 -22.27 -4.48
CA GLU A 671 16.36 -23.36 -3.63
C GLU A 671 14.88 -23.19 -3.25
N LEU A 672 14.46 -21.98 -2.88
CA LEU A 672 13.13 -21.71 -2.35
C LEU A 672 12.05 -21.61 -3.44
N LEU A 673 12.35 -20.90 -4.53
CA LEU A 673 11.37 -20.49 -5.55
C LEU A 673 11.63 -21.12 -6.93
N GLY A 674 12.81 -21.70 -7.13
CA GLY A 674 13.26 -22.21 -8.43
C GLY A 674 13.84 -21.13 -9.35
N GLU A 675 14.43 -21.57 -10.46
CA GLU A 675 15.15 -20.68 -11.39
C GLU A 675 14.23 -19.77 -12.22
N HIS A 676 12.98 -20.17 -12.46
CA HIS A 676 12.03 -19.43 -13.29
C HIS A 676 11.24 -18.36 -12.53
N HIS A 677 11.40 -18.25 -11.20
CA HIS A 677 10.62 -17.31 -10.41
C HIS A 677 11.07 -15.85 -10.68
N PRO A 678 10.14 -14.88 -10.81
CA PRO A 678 10.48 -13.47 -11.03
C PRO A 678 11.53 -12.91 -10.07
N ASP A 679 11.41 -13.22 -8.78
CA ASP A 679 12.37 -12.75 -7.76
C ASP A 679 13.77 -13.33 -7.94
N THR A 680 13.88 -14.60 -8.35
CA THR A 680 15.17 -15.23 -8.67
C THR A 680 15.82 -14.52 -9.85
N LEU A 681 15.04 -14.16 -10.89
CA LEU A 681 15.53 -13.43 -12.05
C LEU A 681 16.00 -12.01 -11.69
N ILE A 682 15.32 -11.34 -10.75
CA ILE A 682 15.75 -10.03 -10.22
C ILE A 682 17.11 -10.17 -9.52
N SER A 683 17.30 -11.17 -8.67
CA SER A 683 18.59 -11.38 -7.98
C SER A 683 19.71 -11.80 -8.92
N MET A 684 19.40 -12.58 -9.97
CA MET A 684 20.35 -12.86 -11.07
C MET A 684 20.78 -11.56 -11.74
N SER A 685 19.86 -10.66 -12.11
CA SER A 685 20.26 -9.36 -12.66
C SER A 685 21.06 -8.50 -11.67
N GLY A 686 20.72 -8.53 -10.37
CA GLY A 686 21.53 -7.86 -9.34
C GLY A 686 22.96 -8.41 -9.23
N LEU A 687 23.14 -9.72 -9.38
CA LEU A 687 24.46 -10.36 -9.43
C LEU A 687 25.21 -9.98 -10.72
N ALA A 688 24.53 -9.93 -11.86
CA ALA A 688 25.13 -9.49 -13.12
C ALA A 688 25.68 -8.06 -13.00
N LEU A 689 24.91 -7.14 -12.42
CA LEU A 689 25.36 -5.77 -12.16
C LEU A 689 26.58 -5.73 -11.21
N THR A 690 26.62 -6.63 -10.22
CA THR A 690 27.77 -6.75 -9.31
C THR A 690 29.02 -7.26 -10.04
N TYR A 691 28.86 -8.26 -10.91
CA TYR A 691 29.94 -8.76 -11.75
C TYR A 691 30.46 -7.70 -12.72
N ASP A 692 29.58 -6.91 -13.34
CA ASP A 692 29.98 -5.77 -14.18
C ASP A 692 30.76 -4.73 -13.37
N ALA A 693 30.30 -4.39 -12.15
CA ALA A 693 31.02 -3.46 -11.26
C ALA A 693 32.41 -3.97 -10.83
N ARG A 694 32.63 -5.29 -10.87
CA ARG A 694 33.95 -5.92 -10.63
C ARG A 694 34.79 -6.11 -11.90
N GLY A 695 34.28 -5.74 -13.07
CA GLY A 695 34.92 -6.01 -14.35
C GLY A 695 34.86 -7.48 -14.77
N LYS A 696 34.06 -8.33 -14.10
CA LYS A 696 33.79 -9.72 -14.49
C LYS A 696 32.72 -9.78 -15.58
N THR A 697 32.94 -9.04 -16.65
CA THR A 697 31.92 -8.74 -17.64
C THR A 697 31.38 -10.02 -18.29
N GLU A 698 32.22 -11.01 -18.63
CA GLU A 698 31.75 -12.25 -19.28
C GLU A 698 30.71 -13.02 -18.44
N GLN A 699 30.89 -13.06 -17.12
CA GLN A 699 29.96 -13.68 -16.19
C GLN A 699 28.65 -12.90 -16.11
N ALA A 700 28.74 -11.57 -16.07
CA ALA A 700 27.58 -10.68 -16.11
C ALA A 700 26.77 -10.87 -17.41
N GLY A 701 27.45 -10.93 -18.56
CA GLY A 701 26.84 -11.12 -19.87
C GLY A 701 26.07 -12.44 -19.96
N LYS A 702 26.69 -13.55 -19.57
CA LYS A 702 26.03 -14.87 -19.55
C LYS A 702 24.80 -14.87 -18.65
N LEU A 703 24.93 -14.32 -17.44
CA LEU A 703 23.83 -14.27 -16.49
C LEU A 703 22.68 -13.41 -17.02
N GLN A 704 22.98 -12.26 -17.62
CA GLN A 704 21.98 -11.36 -18.17
C GLN A 704 21.30 -11.93 -19.45
N GLU A 705 22.03 -12.70 -20.27
CA GLU A 705 21.46 -13.49 -21.38
C GLU A 705 20.47 -14.54 -20.86
N THR A 706 20.82 -15.28 -19.80
CA THR A 706 19.90 -16.24 -19.18
C THR A 706 18.65 -15.58 -18.62
N VAL A 707 18.78 -14.44 -17.94
CA VAL A 707 17.64 -13.67 -17.42
C VAL A 707 16.72 -13.23 -18.55
N LEU A 708 17.28 -12.68 -19.63
CA LEU A 708 16.47 -12.23 -20.77
C LEU A 708 15.72 -13.40 -21.43
N SER A 709 16.37 -14.54 -21.62
CA SER A 709 15.73 -15.73 -22.19
C SER A 709 14.55 -16.20 -21.32
N LEU A 710 14.76 -16.33 -20.01
CA LEU A 710 13.73 -16.79 -19.08
C LEU A 710 12.58 -15.79 -18.93
N GLN A 711 12.86 -14.48 -18.91
CA GLN A 711 11.81 -13.47 -18.85
C GLN A 711 10.99 -13.39 -20.14
N LYS A 712 11.61 -13.57 -21.32
CA LYS A 712 10.87 -13.67 -22.58
C LYS A 712 9.90 -14.85 -22.58
N GLU A 713 10.32 -16.00 -22.06
CA GLU A 713 9.46 -17.18 -21.94
C GLU A 713 8.32 -16.97 -20.93
N LEU A 714 8.63 -16.39 -19.76
CA LEU A 714 7.67 -16.25 -18.67
C LEU A 714 6.65 -15.12 -18.88
N LEU A 715 7.11 -13.96 -19.35
CA LEU A 715 6.34 -12.71 -19.35
C LEU A 715 6.05 -12.18 -20.76
N GLY A 716 6.74 -12.71 -21.78
CA GLY A 716 6.70 -12.20 -23.15
C GLY A 716 7.62 -11.00 -23.41
N GLU A 717 7.79 -10.64 -24.69
CA GLU A 717 8.73 -9.60 -25.11
C GLU A 717 8.28 -8.17 -24.76
N HIS A 718 6.97 -7.93 -24.68
CA HIS A 718 6.41 -6.61 -24.39
C HIS A 718 6.34 -6.28 -22.88
N HIS A 719 6.74 -7.19 -22.00
CA HIS A 719 6.63 -6.95 -20.56
C HIS A 719 7.66 -5.92 -20.08
N PRO A 720 7.31 -4.96 -19.21
CA PRO A 720 8.24 -3.95 -18.68
C PRO A 720 9.53 -4.52 -18.08
N HIS A 721 9.45 -5.63 -17.34
CA HIS A 721 10.63 -6.33 -16.80
C HIS A 721 11.53 -6.90 -17.91
N THR A 722 10.98 -7.49 -18.97
CA THR A 722 11.76 -7.99 -20.10
C THR A 722 12.51 -6.86 -20.80
N LEU A 723 11.86 -5.71 -21.00
CA LEU A 723 12.48 -4.52 -21.58
C LEU A 723 13.59 -3.95 -20.70
N THR A 724 13.42 -4.01 -19.37
CA THR A 724 14.45 -3.61 -18.41
C THR A 724 15.67 -4.53 -18.52
N SER A 725 15.46 -5.85 -18.61
CA SER A 725 16.54 -6.81 -18.77
C SER A 725 17.28 -6.71 -20.10
N MET A 726 16.56 -6.38 -21.19
CA MET A 726 17.19 -6.03 -22.47
C MET A 726 18.08 -4.79 -22.33
N ASN A 727 17.62 -3.75 -21.64
CA ASN A 727 18.42 -2.55 -21.43
C ASN A 727 19.65 -2.82 -20.57
N ASN A 728 19.52 -3.62 -19.50
CA ASN A 728 20.66 -4.05 -18.69
C ASN A 728 21.65 -4.89 -19.50
N LEU A 729 21.16 -5.81 -20.35
CA LEU A 729 22.02 -6.59 -21.26
C LEU A 729 22.75 -5.68 -22.25
N ALA A 730 22.08 -4.64 -22.77
CA ALA A 730 22.69 -3.67 -23.67
C ALA A 730 23.83 -2.91 -22.98
N LEU A 731 23.64 -2.50 -21.72
CA LEU A 731 24.69 -1.86 -20.92
C LEU A 731 25.88 -2.80 -20.69
N THR A 732 25.61 -4.06 -20.34
CA THR A 732 26.66 -5.08 -20.18
C THR A 732 27.40 -5.30 -21.51
N TYR A 733 26.71 -5.46 -22.63
CA TYR A 733 27.35 -5.59 -23.95
C TYR A 733 28.14 -4.36 -24.37
N GLN A 734 27.72 -3.16 -23.97
CA GLN A 734 28.46 -1.93 -24.20
C GLN A 734 29.78 -1.95 -23.43
N ALA A 735 29.78 -2.43 -22.17
CA ALA A 735 31.00 -2.62 -21.40
C ALA A 735 31.96 -3.68 -22.00
N HIS A 736 31.43 -4.66 -22.75
CA HIS A 736 32.23 -5.65 -23.49
C HIS A 736 32.72 -5.17 -24.86
N GLY A 737 32.29 -4.00 -25.33
CA GLY A 737 32.58 -3.55 -26.69
C GLY A 737 31.85 -4.34 -27.79
N LYS A 738 30.76 -5.06 -27.48
CA LYS A 738 29.92 -5.78 -28.47
C LYS A 738 28.95 -4.84 -29.19
N THR A 739 29.52 -3.88 -29.91
CA THR A 739 28.88 -2.71 -30.54
C THR A 739 27.60 -3.01 -31.35
N GLU A 740 27.64 -3.93 -32.31
CA GLU A 740 26.47 -4.23 -33.16
C GLU A 740 25.27 -4.85 -32.40
N GLN A 741 25.55 -5.57 -31.32
CA GLN A 741 24.51 -6.23 -30.51
C GLN A 741 23.80 -5.22 -29.61
N VAL A 742 24.53 -4.22 -29.10
CA VAL A 742 23.98 -3.11 -28.30
C VAL A 742 23.00 -2.30 -29.12
N GLU A 743 23.39 -1.89 -30.33
CA GLU A 743 22.58 -1.05 -31.21
C GLU A 743 21.24 -1.73 -31.53
N LYS A 744 21.28 -2.97 -32.03
CA LYS A 744 20.06 -3.75 -32.32
C LYS A 744 19.16 -3.90 -31.10
N LEU A 745 19.75 -4.21 -29.93
CA LEU A 745 18.98 -4.44 -28.72
C LEU A 745 18.31 -3.13 -28.24
N GLN A 746 19.02 -2.01 -28.23
CA GLN A 746 18.45 -0.72 -27.84
C GLN A 746 17.41 -0.19 -28.84
N GLU A 747 17.59 -0.43 -30.15
CA GLU A 747 16.56 -0.13 -31.16
C GLU A 747 15.28 -0.95 -30.93
N THR A 748 15.41 -2.25 -30.63
CA THR A 748 14.25 -3.09 -30.30
C THR A 748 13.55 -2.63 -29.02
N VAL A 749 14.30 -2.30 -27.97
CA VAL A 749 13.74 -1.77 -26.71
C VAL A 749 12.99 -0.47 -26.95
N LEU A 750 13.57 0.47 -27.72
CA LEU A 750 12.93 1.73 -28.03
C LEU A 750 11.63 1.53 -28.83
N SER A 751 11.65 0.67 -29.84
CA SER A 751 10.45 0.34 -30.63
C SER A 751 9.33 -0.21 -29.75
N LEU A 752 9.64 -1.20 -28.91
CA LEU A 752 8.66 -1.86 -28.04
C LEU A 752 8.12 -0.90 -26.96
N GLN A 753 8.97 -0.05 -26.38
CA GLN A 753 8.54 0.95 -25.40
C GLN A 753 7.67 2.05 -26.02
N LYS A 754 7.99 2.50 -27.24
CA LYS A 754 7.13 3.45 -27.97
C LYS A 754 5.75 2.87 -28.22
N GLU A 755 5.65 1.60 -28.59
CA GLU A 755 4.37 0.91 -28.79
C GLU A 755 3.59 0.75 -27.47
N LEU A 756 4.27 0.35 -26.39
CA LEU A 756 3.63 0.03 -25.11
C LEU A 756 3.24 1.27 -24.30
N LEU A 757 4.15 2.23 -24.19
CA LEU A 757 4.07 3.35 -23.24
C LEU A 757 3.85 4.71 -23.93
N GLY A 758 4.10 4.79 -25.24
CA GLY A 758 4.11 6.03 -26.01
C GLY A 758 5.45 6.78 -25.95
N GLU A 759 5.58 7.81 -26.79
CA GLU A 759 6.83 8.58 -26.91
C GLU A 759 7.12 9.49 -25.72
N HIS A 760 6.09 9.96 -25.01
CA HIS A 760 6.22 10.88 -23.88
C HIS A 760 6.51 10.18 -22.55
N HIS A 761 6.61 8.85 -22.50
CA HIS A 761 6.81 8.15 -21.24
C HIS A 761 8.26 8.28 -20.74
N PRO A 762 8.51 8.51 -19.43
CA PRO A 762 9.87 8.63 -18.88
C PRO A 762 10.81 7.48 -19.28
N HIS A 763 10.36 6.23 -19.18
CA HIS A 763 11.15 5.07 -19.63
C HIS A 763 11.50 5.10 -21.12
N THR A 764 10.58 5.50 -22.00
CA THR A 764 10.86 5.65 -23.44
C THR A 764 11.93 6.70 -23.67
N LEU A 765 11.85 7.84 -22.97
CA LEU A 765 12.85 8.91 -23.04
C LEU A 765 14.23 8.45 -22.53
N THR A 766 14.27 7.64 -21.47
CA THR A 766 15.51 7.02 -20.98
C THR A 766 16.12 6.11 -22.03
N SER A 767 15.33 5.26 -22.69
CA SER A 767 15.85 4.37 -23.75
C SER A 767 16.27 5.14 -25.01
N MET A 768 15.59 6.23 -25.37
CA MET A 768 16.06 7.15 -26.43
C MET A 768 17.40 7.76 -26.07
N ASN A 769 17.59 8.19 -24.82
CA ASN A 769 18.86 8.75 -24.34
C ASN A 769 19.98 7.69 -24.32
N ASN A 770 19.69 6.46 -23.90
CA ASN A 770 20.66 5.36 -23.94
C ASN A 770 21.08 5.02 -25.38
N LEU A 771 20.12 4.98 -26.32
CA LEU A 771 20.42 4.77 -27.74
C LEU A 771 21.21 5.94 -28.33
N ALA A 772 20.90 7.18 -27.94
CA ALA A 772 21.66 8.36 -28.36
C ALA A 772 23.13 8.30 -27.89
N LEU A 773 23.36 7.94 -26.62
CA LEU A 773 24.71 7.75 -26.08
C LEU A 773 25.45 6.62 -26.80
N THR A 774 24.76 5.53 -27.15
CA THR A 774 25.35 4.47 -27.98
C THR A 774 25.72 5.01 -29.35
N TYR A 775 24.83 5.71 -30.06
CA TYR A 775 25.18 6.30 -31.36
C TYR A 775 26.37 7.27 -31.25
N GLN A 776 26.43 8.09 -30.19
CA GLN A 776 27.57 8.97 -29.92
C GLN A 776 28.87 8.16 -29.76
N ALA A 777 28.86 7.10 -28.94
CA ALA A 777 30.03 6.23 -28.75
C ALA A 777 30.47 5.50 -30.04
N HIS A 778 29.54 5.27 -30.98
CA HIS A 778 29.83 4.68 -32.29
C HIS A 778 30.20 5.72 -33.36
N GLY A 779 30.32 6.99 -33.00
CA GLY A 779 30.62 8.09 -33.94
C GLY A 779 29.45 8.49 -34.85
N LYS A 780 28.25 7.95 -34.62
CA LYS A 780 27.00 8.27 -35.32
C LYS A 780 26.36 9.55 -34.73
N THR A 781 27.13 10.63 -34.67
CA THR A 781 26.79 11.86 -33.94
C THR A 781 25.54 12.59 -34.46
N GLU A 782 25.20 12.47 -35.76
CA GLU A 782 23.97 13.07 -36.31
C GLU A 782 22.70 12.35 -35.83
N GLN A 783 22.76 11.02 -35.66
CA GLN A 783 21.65 10.23 -35.14
C GLN A 783 21.49 10.44 -33.63
N ALA A 784 22.61 10.54 -32.91
CA ALA A 784 22.63 10.91 -31.50
C ALA A 784 22.00 12.29 -31.28
N GLU A 785 22.38 13.31 -32.07
CA GLU A 785 21.82 14.66 -31.97
C GLU A 785 20.30 14.67 -32.11
N LYS A 786 19.76 14.08 -33.19
CA LYS A 786 18.30 14.05 -33.43
C LYS A 786 17.54 13.41 -32.27
N LEU A 787 18.06 12.31 -31.72
CA LEU A 787 17.47 11.66 -30.55
C LEU A 787 17.59 12.54 -29.30
N GLN A 788 18.72 13.20 -29.07
CA GLN A 788 18.92 14.01 -27.87
C GLN A 788 18.13 15.32 -27.90
N GLU A 789 17.96 15.95 -29.06
CA GLU A 789 17.07 17.10 -29.26
C GLU A 789 15.60 16.74 -29.00
N THR A 790 15.15 15.60 -29.53
CA THR A 790 13.78 15.11 -29.27
C THR A 790 13.58 14.77 -27.79
N VAL A 791 14.51 14.07 -27.16
CA VAL A 791 14.46 13.77 -25.72
C VAL A 791 14.41 15.05 -24.90
N LEU A 792 15.28 16.03 -25.18
CA LEU A 792 15.33 17.28 -24.44
C LEU A 792 14.02 18.06 -24.58
N SER A 793 13.48 18.16 -25.80
CA SER A 793 12.20 18.83 -26.05
C SER A 793 11.06 18.18 -25.26
N LEU A 794 10.95 16.85 -25.34
CA LEU A 794 9.87 16.09 -24.68
C LEU A 794 10.00 16.12 -23.15
N GLN A 795 11.23 16.03 -22.61
CA GLN A 795 11.45 16.13 -21.17
C GLN A 795 11.17 17.53 -20.63
N LYS A 796 11.51 18.58 -21.37
CA LYS A 796 11.14 19.97 -21.00
C LYS A 796 9.63 20.14 -20.91
N GLU A 797 8.88 19.58 -21.87
CA GLU A 797 7.42 19.62 -21.86
C GLU A 797 6.83 18.82 -20.69
N LEU A 798 7.37 17.63 -20.42
CA LEU A 798 6.82 16.70 -19.43
C LEU A 798 7.19 17.06 -17.98
N LEU A 799 8.47 17.39 -17.75
CA LEU A 799 9.07 17.50 -16.43
C LEU A 799 9.41 18.94 -16.04
N GLY A 800 9.44 19.85 -17.01
CA GLY A 800 9.94 21.22 -16.85
C GLY A 800 11.46 21.34 -16.99
N GLU A 801 11.95 22.58 -17.04
CA GLU A 801 13.38 22.87 -17.28
C GLU A 801 14.29 22.54 -16.08
N HIS A 802 13.78 22.61 -14.85
CA HIS A 802 14.56 22.39 -13.62
C HIS A 802 14.66 20.92 -13.20
N HIS A 803 14.03 19.99 -13.92
CA HIS A 803 14.03 18.59 -13.52
C HIS A 803 15.40 17.92 -13.72
N PRO A 804 15.91 17.10 -12.77
CA PRO A 804 17.21 16.44 -12.90
C PRO A 804 17.43 15.71 -14.22
N HIS A 805 16.44 14.92 -14.68
CA HIS A 805 16.50 14.25 -15.98
C HIS A 805 16.61 15.22 -17.18
N THR A 806 15.87 16.34 -17.17
CA THR A 806 15.97 17.37 -18.22
C THR A 806 17.38 17.95 -18.25
N LEU A 807 17.97 18.22 -17.07
CA LEU A 807 19.34 18.70 -16.95
C LEU A 807 20.34 17.68 -17.48
N THR A 808 20.21 16.40 -17.13
CA THR A 808 21.04 15.32 -17.70
C THR A 808 20.96 15.30 -19.23
N SER A 809 19.78 15.41 -19.82
CA SER A 809 19.64 15.43 -21.28
C SER A 809 20.16 16.72 -21.92
N MET A 810 20.09 17.87 -21.24
CA MET A 810 20.77 19.10 -21.69
C MET A 810 22.29 18.90 -21.74
N ASN A 811 22.88 18.36 -20.68
CA ASN A 811 24.31 18.08 -20.62
C ASN A 811 24.73 17.08 -21.70
N ASN A 812 23.97 15.99 -21.89
CA ASN A 812 24.31 15.01 -22.93
C ASN A 812 24.20 15.61 -24.35
N LEU A 813 23.20 16.45 -24.63
CA LEU A 813 23.11 17.16 -25.92
C LEU A 813 24.27 18.13 -26.11
N ALA A 814 24.69 18.84 -25.05
CA ALA A 814 25.84 19.74 -25.12
C ALA A 814 27.16 18.99 -25.40
N LEU A 815 27.34 17.80 -24.80
CA LEU A 815 28.46 16.92 -25.12
C LEU A 815 28.40 16.45 -26.58
N THR A 816 27.23 16.03 -27.08
CA THR A 816 27.05 15.66 -28.49
C THR A 816 27.35 16.82 -29.44
N TYR A 817 26.95 18.07 -29.11
CA TYR A 817 27.34 19.25 -29.88
C TYR A 817 28.85 19.50 -29.85
N THR A 818 29.51 19.27 -28.71
CA THR A 818 30.97 19.38 -28.58
C THR A 818 31.66 18.37 -29.49
N ASP A 819 31.22 17.11 -29.52
CA ASP A 819 31.76 16.05 -30.39
C ASP A 819 31.55 16.34 -31.88
N ARG A 820 30.48 17.06 -32.23
CA ARG A 820 30.24 17.54 -33.61
C ARG A 820 31.05 18.78 -33.98
N GLY A 821 31.76 19.39 -33.04
CA GLY A 821 32.44 20.68 -33.23
C GLY A 821 31.49 21.89 -33.27
N MET A 822 30.23 21.72 -32.87
CA MET A 822 29.22 22.79 -32.75
C MET A 822 29.39 23.53 -31.42
N THR A 823 30.57 24.12 -31.23
CA THR A 823 31.03 24.64 -29.94
C THR A 823 30.22 25.84 -29.42
N GLU A 824 29.65 26.66 -30.30
CA GLU A 824 28.75 27.77 -29.88
C GLU A 824 27.45 27.26 -29.27
N GLN A 825 26.82 26.24 -29.89
CA GLN A 825 25.60 25.63 -29.38
C GLN A 825 25.86 24.86 -28.08
N ALA A 826 26.99 24.16 -28.01
CA ALA A 826 27.44 23.47 -26.80
C ALA A 826 27.64 24.45 -25.64
N GLU A 827 28.31 25.58 -25.88
CA GLU A 827 28.56 26.61 -24.88
C GLU A 827 27.24 27.17 -24.32
N LEU A 828 26.35 27.63 -25.18
CA LEU A 828 25.08 28.24 -24.75
C LEU A 828 24.22 27.26 -23.95
N LEU A 829 24.19 25.99 -24.36
CA LEU A 829 23.42 24.96 -23.66
C LEU A 829 24.06 24.60 -22.30
N GLN A 830 25.38 24.54 -22.23
CA GLN A 830 26.12 24.19 -21.02
C GLN A 830 26.12 25.34 -19.99
N GLU A 831 26.17 26.60 -20.43
CA GLU A 831 25.95 27.77 -19.56
C GLU A 831 24.54 27.76 -18.95
N LYS A 832 23.52 27.48 -19.79
CA LYS A 832 22.15 27.35 -19.30
C LYS A 832 22.00 26.18 -18.32
N HIS A 833 22.60 25.04 -18.62
CA HIS A 833 22.59 23.87 -17.75
C HIS A 833 23.25 24.16 -16.39
N LEU A 834 24.40 24.85 -16.38
CA LEU A 834 25.08 25.24 -15.15
C LEU A 834 24.24 26.21 -14.31
N PHE A 835 23.63 27.21 -14.94
CA PHE A 835 22.73 28.15 -14.26
C PHE A 835 21.59 27.41 -13.55
N LEU A 836 20.91 26.51 -14.25
CA LEU A 836 19.80 25.74 -13.70
C LEU A 836 20.24 24.74 -12.60
N CYS A 837 21.39 24.08 -12.78
CA CYS A 837 21.97 23.22 -11.74
C CYS A 837 22.26 24.01 -10.46
N ASN A 838 22.80 25.22 -10.61
CA ASN A 838 23.14 26.06 -9.48
C ASN A 838 21.90 26.50 -8.70
N GLU A 839 20.82 26.88 -9.39
CA GLU A 839 19.56 27.26 -8.76
C GLU A 839 18.90 26.07 -8.03
N LEU A 840 18.95 24.87 -8.61
CA LEU A 840 18.29 23.69 -8.05
C LEU A 840 19.07 23.05 -6.89
N LEU A 841 20.38 22.89 -7.04
CA LEU A 841 21.22 22.06 -6.16
C LEU A 841 22.19 22.89 -5.30
N GLY A 842 22.43 24.14 -5.67
CA GLY A 842 23.44 25.02 -5.07
C GLY A 842 24.86 24.80 -5.62
N GLU A 843 25.73 25.78 -5.35
CA GLU A 843 27.11 25.84 -5.90
C GLU A 843 28.01 24.70 -5.42
N HIS A 844 27.78 24.22 -4.19
CA HIS A 844 28.61 23.20 -3.55
C HIS A 844 28.21 21.76 -3.92
N HIS A 845 27.13 21.57 -4.68
CA HIS A 845 26.64 20.23 -4.98
C HIS A 845 27.56 19.51 -6.01
N PRO A 846 27.88 18.21 -5.82
CA PRO A 846 28.76 17.47 -6.73
C PRO A 846 28.35 17.54 -8.21
N HIS A 847 27.05 17.43 -8.52
CA HIS A 847 26.56 17.59 -9.89
C HIS A 847 26.76 18.99 -10.48
N THR A 848 26.67 20.06 -9.67
CA THR A 848 26.96 21.43 -10.12
C THR A 848 28.44 21.58 -10.46
N LEU A 849 29.33 21.01 -9.63
CA LEU A 849 30.77 20.97 -9.89
C LEU A 849 31.11 20.18 -11.16
N THR A 850 30.45 19.03 -11.40
CA THR A 850 30.59 18.29 -12.66
C THR A 850 30.12 19.13 -13.86
N SER A 851 29.01 19.86 -13.73
CA SER A 851 28.54 20.77 -14.79
C SER A 851 29.54 21.88 -15.09
N MET A 852 30.15 22.47 -14.06
CA MET A 852 31.21 23.48 -14.21
C MET A 852 32.42 22.89 -14.95
N ASN A 853 32.85 21.68 -14.57
CA ASN A 853 33.97 21.00 -15.23
C ASN A 853 33.66 20.72 -16.72
N ASN A 854 32.44 20.26 -17.04
CA ASN A 854 32.02 20.06 -18.43
C ASN A 854 31.97 21.37 -19.22
N LEU A 855 31.51 22.48 -18.61
CA LEU A 855 31.55 23.81 -19.23
C LEU A 855 33.00 24.28 -19.47
N ALA A 856 33.91 24.03 -18.53
CA ALA A 856 35.32 24.37 -18.70
C ALA A 856 35.93 23.62 -19.89
N LEU A 857 35.60 22.33 -20.06
CA LEU A 857 36.00 21.54 -21.23
C LEU A 857 35.40 22.09 -22.53
N THR A 858 34.13 22.50 -22.53
CA THR A 858 33.50 23.14 -23.70
C THR A 858 34.17 24.48 -24.04
N TYR A 859 34.48 25.32 -23.04
CA TYR A 859 35.24 26.56 -23.25
C TYR A 859 36.63 26.27 -23.82
N GLN A 860 37.33 25.23 -23.34
CA GLN A 860 38.61 24.82 -23.88
C GLN A 860 38.49 24.38 -25.35
N ALA A 861 37.47 23.59 -25.69
CA ALA A 861 37.18 23.18 -27.07
C ALA A 861 36.81 24.36 -27.99
N HIS A 862 36.15 25.39 -27.43
CA HIS A 862 35.83 26.65 -28.13
C HIS A 862 37.02 27.63 -28.20
N GLY A 863 38.16 27.32 -27.56
CA GLY A 863 39.36 28.16 -27.54
C GLY A 863 39.33 29.29 -26.48
N LYS A 864 38.33 29.31 -25.61
CA LYS A 864 38.13 30.25 -24.48
C LYS A 864 38.90 29.82 -23.23
N THR A 865 40.21 29.65 -23.36
CA THR A 865 41.06 29.03 -22.32
C THR A 865 41.13 29.82 -21.01
N GLU A 866 41.00 31.16 -21.03
CA GLU A 866 40.97 31.97 -19.79
C GLU A 866 39.70 31.75 -18.97
N GLN A 867 38.56 31.54 -19.64
CA GLN A 867 37.28 31.26 -18.97
C GLN A 867 37.26 29.83 -18.43
N ALA A 868 37.82 28.87 -19.20
CA ALA A 868 38.03 27.51 -18.72
C ALA A 868 38.91 27.48 -17.47
N GLU A 869 40.03 28.22 -17.45
CA GLU A 869 40.93 28.31 -16.30
C GLU A 869 40.22 28.81 -15.05
N LYS A 870 39.54 29.97 -15.12
CA LYS A 870 38.81 30.55 -13.99
C LYS A 870 37.78 29.59 -13.41
N LEU A 871 37.03 28.92 -14.28
CA LEU A 871 36.00 27.98 -13.85
C LEU A 871 36.63 26.75 -13.18
N GLN A 872 37.73 26.23 -13.73
CA GLN A 872 38.42 25.08 -13.19
C GLN A 872 39.13 25.37 -11.85
N GLU A 873 39.64 26.60 -11.65
CA GLU A 873 40.12 27.08 -10.36
C GLU A 873 38.99 27.14 -9.32
N THR A 874 37.81 27.64 -9.70
CA THR A 874 36.64 27.67 -8.79
C THR A 874 36.22 26.26 -8.38
N VAL A 875 36.12 25.32 -9.32
CA VAL A 875 35.79 23.92 -9.05
C VAL A 875 36.78 23.31 -8.07
N LEU A 876 38.09 23.47 -8.30
CA LEU A 876 39.10 22.93 -7.40
C LEU A 876 38.99 23.52 -5.98
N SER A 877 38.72 24.82 -5.85
CA SER A 877 38.58 25.45 -4.53
C SER A 877 37.39 24.88 -3.74
N LEU A 878 36.23 24.75 -4.40
CA LEU A 878 35.01 24.20 -3.80
C LEU A 878 35.18 22.72 -3.47
N GLN A 879 35.83 21.95 -4.34
CA GLN A 879 36.07 20.52 -4.12
C GLN A 879 37.00 20.28 -2.93
N LYS A 880 38.03 21.12 -2.75
CA LYS A 880 38.93 21.07 -1.59
C LYS A 880 38.20 21.38 -0.29
N GLU A 881 37.31 22.38 -0.29
CA GLU A 881 36.50 22.72 0.87
C GLU A 881 35.54 21.58 1.25
N LEU A 882 34.92 20.95 0.25
CA LEU A 882 33.87 19.96 0.47
C LEU A 882 34.39 18.57 0.84
N LEU A 883 35.43 18.10 0.15
CA LEU A 883 35.91 16.71 0.22
C LEU A 883 37.33 16.58 0.78
N GLY A 884 38.05 17.68 0.95
CA GLY A 884 39.46 17.69 1.32
C GLY A 884 40.42 17.44 0.15
N GLU A 885 41.71 17.66 0.39
CA GLU A 885 42.75 17.61 -0.66
C GLU A 885 43.05 16.19 -1.17
N HIS A 886 42.85 15.16 -0.35
CA HIS A 886 43.20 13.78 -0.67
C HIS A 886 42.07 13.02 -1.38
N HIS A 887 40.89 13.61 -1.55
CA HIS A 887 39.76 12.91 -2.14
C HIS A 887 39.97 12.67 -3.65
N PRO A 888 39.61 11.48 -4.20
CA PRO A 888 39.78 11.16 -5.61
C PRO A 888 39.24 12.22 -6.59
N HIS A 889 38.03 12.74 -6.34
CA HIS A 889 37.45 13.81 -7.18
C HIS A 889 38.22 15.15 -7.11
N THR A 890 38.85 15.48 -5.98
CA THR A 890 39.73 16.65 -5.86
C THR A 890 40.98 16.46 -6.72
N LEU A 891 41.56 15.25 -6.71
CA LEU A 891 42.70 14.88 -7.54
C LEU A 891 42.35 14.90 -9.04
N THR A 892 41.14 14.45 -9.42
CA THR A 892 40.63 14.59 -10.80
C THR A 892 40.49 16.05 -11.21
N SER A 893 39.95 16.91 -10.33
CA SER A 893 39.80 18.34 -10.60
C SER A 893 41.14 19.06 -10.76
N MET A 894 42.14 18.68 -9.96
CA MET A 894 43.53 19.13 -10.10
C MET A 894 44.12 18.68 -11.45
N ASN A 895 43.92 17.43 -11.85
CA ASN A 895 44.41 16.93 -13.14
C ASN A 895 43.77 17.69 -14.31
N ASN A 896 42.46 17.93 -14.26
CA ASN A 896 41.77 18.71 -15.28
C ASN A 896 42.27 20.17 -15.33
N LEU A 897 42.52 20.82 -14.18
CA LEU A 897 43.12 22.15 -14.13
C LEU A 897 44.54 22.18 -14.71
N ALA A 898 45.34 21.14 -14.46
CA ALA A 898 46.68 21.04 -15.02
C ALA A 898 46.64 20.92 -16.55
N LEU A 899 45.72 20.12 -17.09
CA LEU A 899 45.47 20.02 -18.53
C LEU A 899 45.01 21.37 -19.12
N THR A 900 44.15 22.12 -18.42
CA THR A 900 43.73 23.46 -18.85
C THR A 900 44.90 24.46 -18.82
N TYR A 901 45.76 24.42 -17.79
CA TYR A 901 47.00 25.21 -17.76
C TYR A 901 47.93 24.87 -18.92
N GLN A 902 48.08 23.58 -19.24
CA GLN A 902 48.88 23.13 -20.38
C GLN A 902 48.32 23.68 -21.70
N ALA A 903 47.00 23.60 -21.91
CA ALA A 903 46.34 24.18 -23.08
C ALA A 903 46.42 25.72 -23.14
N HIS A 904 46.50 26.39 -21.99
CA HIS A 904 46.71 27.85 -21.89
C HIS A 904 48.20 28.25 -22.01
N GLY A 905 49.13 27.30 -22.13
CA GLY A 905 50.58 27.55 -22.21
C GLY A 905 51.27 27.83 -20.87
N LYS A 906 50.56 27.65 -19.75
CA LYS A 906 51.02 27.82 -18.36
C LYS A 906 51.71 26.55 -17.83
N THR A 907 52.72 26.08 -18.54
CA THR A 907 53.31 24.75 -18.33
C THR A 907 54.00 24.56 -16.98
N GLU A 908 54.51 25.61 -16.33
CA GLU A 908 55.09 25.54 -14.98
C GLU A 908 54.02 25.32 -13.88
N GLN A 909 52.84 25.90 -14.06
CA GLN A 909 51.71 25.71 -13.14
C GLN A 909 51.09 24.33 -13.34
N ALA A 910 50.99 23.87 -14.60
CA ALA A 910 50.59 22.51 -14.93
C ALA A 910 51.52 21.47 -14.26
N GLU A 911 52.83 21.61 -14.44
CA GLU A 911 53.84 20.72 -13.84
C GLU A 911 53.68 20.61 -12.32
N LYS A 912 53.68 21.73 -11.59
CA LYS A 912 53.56 21.71 -10.11
C LYS A 912 52.30 20.97 -9.66
N LEU A 913 51.18 21.22 -10.34
CA LEU A 913 49.90 20.61 -10.00
C LEU A 913 49.91 19.11 -10.30
N GLN A 914 50.48 18.72 -11.44
CA GLN A 914 50.60 17.34 -11.90
C GLN A 914 51.56 16.51 -11.01
N GLU A 915 52.65 17.11 -10.53
CA GLU A 915 53.55 16.51 -9.52
C GLU A 915 52.81 16.26 -8.20
N THR A 916 52.04 17.25 -7.70
CA THR A 916 51.22 17.05 -6.50
C THR A 916 50.21 15.93 -6.67
N VAL A 917 49.47 15.89 -7.78
CA VAL A 917 48.48 14.82 -8.07
C VAL A 917 49.13 13.45 -8.09
N LEU A 918 50.27 13.31 -8.78
CA LEU A 918 50.99 12.04 -8.85
C LEU A 918 51.48 11.59 -7.47
N SER A 919 51.99 12.51 -6.65
CA SER A 919 52.45 12.17 -5.29
C SER A 919 51.29 11.68 -4.40
N LEU A 920 50.16 12.39 -4.44
CA LEU A 920 48.99 12.07 -3.62
C LEU A 920 48.32 10.78 -4.09
N GLN A 921 48.21 10.54 -5.39
CA GLN A 921 47.67 9.28 -5.91
C GLN A 921 48.56 8.08 -5.61
N LYS A 922 49.89 8.25 -5.62
CA LYS A 922 50.81 7.18 -5.19
C LYS A 922 50.63 6.82 -3.72
N GLU A 923 50.45 7.82 -2.86
CA GLU A 923 50.21 7.60 -1.43
C GLU A 923 48.87 6.91 -1.19
N LEU A 924 47.83 7.31 -1.92
CA LEU A 924 46.46 6.88 -1.65
C LEU A 924 46.07 5.56 -2.33
N LEU A 925 46.54 5.33 -3.54
CA LEU A 925 46.13 4.21 -4.40
C LEU A 925 47.28 3.25 -4.74
N GLY A 926 48.52 3.62 -4.47
CA GLY A 926 49.72 2.87 -4.85
C GLY A 926 50.21 3.15 -6.29
N GLU A 927 51.43 2.70 -6.61
CA GLU A 927 52.07 2.97 -7.91
C GLU A 927 51.42 2.23 -9.08
N HIS A 928 50.77 1.09 -8.84
CA HIS A 928 50.17 0.23 -9.87
C HIS A 928 48.72 0.60 -10.22
N HIS A 929 48.11 1.56 -9.53
CA HIS A 929 46.70 1.90 -9.76
C HIS A 929 46.52 2.63 -11.11
N PRO A 930 45.48 2.33 -11.92
CA PRO A 930 45.26 2.95 -13.23
C PRO A 930 45.22 4.49 -13.22
N HIS A 931 44.62 5.10 -12.20
CA HIS A 931 44.63 6.57 -12.04
C HIS A 931 46.03 7.13 -11.79
N THR A 932 46.86 6.44 -11.00
CA THR A 932 48.26 6.82 -10.76
C THR A 932 49.05 6.75 -12.06
N LEU A 933 48.87 5.68 -12.86
CA LEU A 933 49.47 5.55 -14.19
C LEU A 933 49.05 6.70 -15.11
N THR A 934 47.75 7.01 -15.16
CA THR A 934 47.22 8.12 -15.97
C THR A 934 47.87 9.46 -15.62
N SER A 935 47.97 9.79 -14.32
CA SER A 935 48.63 11.03 -13.88
C SER A 935 50.12 11.04 -14.17
N MET A 936 50.77 9.87 -14.15
CA MET A 936 52.17 9.71 -14.48
C MET A 936 52.43 9.95 -15.97
N ASN A 937 51.56 9.44 -16.84
CA ASN A 937 51.58 9.75 -18.28
C ASN A 937 51.30 11.24 -18.55
N ASN A 938 50.32 11.83 -17.87
CA ASN A 938 50.02 13.25 -18.05
C ASN A 938 51.21 14.13 -17.62
N LEU A 939 51.89 13.82 -16.51
CA LEU A 939 53.11 14.53 -16.09
C LEU A 939 54.25 14.37 -17.10
N ALA A 940 54.42 13.18 -17.66
CA ALA A 940 55.43 12.94 -18.67
C ALA A 940 55.16 13.74 -19.95
N LEU A 941 53.89 13.84 -20.38
CA LEU A 941 53.48 14.72 -21.47
C LEU A 941 53.75 16.20 -21.15
N THR A 942 53.45 16.65 -19.94
CA THR A 942 53.78 18.03 -19.50
C THR A 942 55.29 18.28 -19.52
N TYR A 943 56.12 17.31 -19.12
CA TYR A 943 57.58 17.43 -19.24
C TYR A 943 58.05 17.52 -20.69
N THR A 944 57.45 16.74 -21.60
CA THR A 944 57.73 16.81 -23.03
C THR A 944 57.42 18.21 -23.58
N ASP A 945 56.27 18.78 -23.23
CA ASP A 945 55.86 20.13 -23.63
C ASP A 945 56.76 21.24 -23.08
N ARG A 946 57.37 21.04 -21.91
CA ARG A 946 58.38 21.95 -21.34
C ARG A 946 59.77 21.79 -21.96
N GLY A 947 59.99 20.79 -22.79
CA GLY A 947 61.32 20.42 -23.29
C GLY A 947 62.20 19.74 -22.24
N MET A 948 61.62 19.31 -21.11
CA MET A 948 62.25 18.51 -20.04
C MET A 948 62.34 17.04 -20.43
N THR A 949 62.93 16.79 -21.59
CA THR A 949 62.88 15.51 -22.29
C THR A 949 63.58 14.36 -21.53
N GLU A 950 64.49 14.65 -20.61
CA GLU A 950 65.11 13.63 -19.73
C GLU A 950 64.16 13.14 -18.64
N GLN A 951 63.44 14.04 -17.97
CA GLN A 951 62.43 13.66 -16.99
C GLN A 951 61.23 12.98 -17.65
N ALA A 952 60.83 13.46 -18.84
CA ALA A 952 59.77 12.85 -19.63
C ALA A 952 60.11 11.40 -20.01
N GLU A 953 61.31 11.15 -20.54
CA GLU A 953 61.75 9.80 -20.92
C GLU A 953 61.73 8.84 -19.73
N LEU A 954 62.35 9.21 -18.61
CA LEU A 954 62.42 8.37 -17.41
C LEU A 954 61.01 8.00 -16.90
N LEU A 955 60.11 8.98 -16.89
CA LEU A 955 58.76 8.78 -16.38
C LEU A 955 57.90 7.96 -17.35
N GLN A 956 58.07 8.15 -18.66
CA GLN A 956 57.35 7.42 -19.71
C GLN A 956 57.84 5.97 -19.85
N GLU A 957 59.14 5.71 -19.67
CA GLU A 957 59.69 4.34 -19.55
C GLU A 957 59.13 3.62 -18.32
N LYS A 958 59.08 4.30 -17.16
CA LYS A 958 58.47 3.76 -15.95
C LYS A 958 56.98 3.50 -16.13
N HIS A 959 56.26 4.41 -16.78
CA HIS A 959 54.84 4.24 -17.11
C HIS A 959 54.61 3.03 -18.02
N LEU A 960 55.39 2.89 -19.10
CA LEU A 960 55.28 1.77 -20.02
C LEU A 960 55.55 0.43 -19.31
N PHE A 961 56.58 0.36 -18.47
CA PHE A 961 56.89 -0.84 -17.68
C PHE A 961 55.69 -1.27 -16.81
N LEU A 962 55.11 -0.33 -16.06
CA LEU A 962 53.97 -0.63 -15.19
C LEU A 962 52.69 -0.94 -15.98
N CYS A 963 52.45 -0.29 -17.13
CA CYS A 963 51.35 -0.64 -18.01
C CYS A 963 51.50 -2.06 -18.59
N ASN A 964 52.70 -2.46 -18.99
CA ASN A 964 52.98 -3.81 -19.46
C ASN A 964 52.70 -4.85 -18.36
N GLU A 965 53.13 -4.59 -17.13
CA GLU A 965 52.94 -5.51 -16.01
C GLU A 965 51.46 -5.66 -15.63
N LEU A 966 50.68 -4.56 -15.69
CA LEU A 966 49.31 -4.54 -15.21
C LEU A 966 48.27 -4.91 -16.28
N LEU A 967 48.48 -4.47 -17.52
CA LEU A 967 47.49 -4.54 -18.61
C LEU A 967 47.91 -5.48 -19.73
N GLY A 968 49.20 -5.83 -19.82
CA GLY A 968 49.76 -6.64 -20.90
C GLY A 968 50.15 -5.83 -22.14
N GLU A 969 50.99 -6.44 -22.99
CA GLU A 969 51.65 -5.78 -24.14
C GLU A 969 50.67 -5.36 -25.25
N HIS A 970 49.56 -6.09 -25.40
CA HIS A 970 48.55 -5.82 -26.44
C HIS A 970 47.46 -4.82 -26.01
N HIS A 971 47.45 -4.38 -24.75
CA HIS A 971 46.38 -3.53 -24.27
C HIS A 971 46.45 -2.13 -24.90
N PRO A 972 45.32 -1.51 -25.30
CA PRO A 972 45.30 -0.21 -25.97
C PRO A 972 46.06 0.90 -25.21
N HIS A 973 45.94 0.94 -23.88
CA HIS A 973 46.68 1.91 -23.06
C HIS A 973 48.20 1.69 -23.06
N THR A 974 48.66 0.45 -23.15
CA THR A 974 50.07 0.11 -23.28
C THR A 974 50.60 0.58 -24.63
N LEU A 975 49.85 0.35 -25.71
CA LEU A 975 50.20 0.82 -27.06
C LEU A 975 50.22 2.36 -27.15
N ILE A 976 49.29 3.05 -26.47
CA ILE A 976 49.32 4.52 -26.35
C ILE A 976 50.58 4.97 -25.59
N SER A 977 50.92 4.31 -24.48
CA SER A 977 52.15 4.60 -23.74
C SER A 977 53.41 4.40 -24.59
N MET A 978 53.45 3.36 -25.43
CA MET A 978 54.53 3.12 -26.39
C MET A 978 54.61 4.25 -27.43
N ASN A 979 53.49 4.69 -27.98
CA ASN A 979 53.46 5.82 -28.92
C ASN A 979 53.95 7.12 -28.26
N ASN A 980 53.50 7.43 -27.05
CA ASN A 980 53.94 8.61 -26.31
C ASN A 980 55.45 8.56 -25.98
N LEU A 981 55.98 7.37 -25.67
CA LEU A 981 57.42 7.17 -25.49
C LEU A 981 58.20 7.35 -26.81
N ALA A 982 57.66 6.85 -27.93
CA ALA A 982 58.25 7.06 -29.25
C ALA A 982 58.30 8.54 -29.63
N GLU A 983 57.25 9.31 -29.33
CA GLU A 983 57.24 10.77 -29.51
C GLU A 983 58.29 11.46 -28.62
N THR A 984 58.42 11.04 -27.37
CA THR A 984 59.45 11.55 -26.45
C THR A 984 60.86 11.23 -26.96
N TYR A 985 61.09 10.04 -27.53
CA TYR A 985 62.35 9.69 -28.18
C TYR A 985 62.63 10.52 -29.43
N ARG A 986 61.62 10.84 -30.24
CA ARG A 986 61.76 11.78 -31.37
C ARG A 986 62.16 13.17 -30.88
N ALA A 987 61.52 13.66 -29.82
CA ALA A 987 61.86 14.95 -29.21
C ALA A 987 63.31 15.01 -28.69
N ARG A 988 63.88 13.88 -28.24
CA ARG A 988 65.31 13.75 -27.87
C ARG A 988 66.27 13.53 -29.04
N GLY A 989 65.78 13.37 -30.27
CA GLY A 989 66.61 12.99 -31.42
C GLY A 989 67.06 11.53 -31.42
N LYS A 990 66.45 10.66 -30.60
CA LYS A 990 66.70 9.20 -30.59
C LYS A 990 65.82 8.49 -31.63
N THR A 991 65.94 8.89 -32.88
CA THR A 991 65.04 8.47 -33.97
C THR A 991 64.99 6.95 -34.18
N ALA A 992 66.12 6.25 -34.07
CA ALA A 992 66.16 4.79 -34.22
C ALA A 992 65.38 4.04 -33.12
N GLN A 993 65.33 4.57 -31.90
CA GLN A 993 64.56 3.99 -30.80
C GLN A 993 63.07 4.28 -30.95
N ALA A 994 62.73 5.49 -31.43
CA ALA A 994 61.36 5.85 -31.76
C ALA A 994 60.79 4.98 -32.89
N GLU A 995 61.54 4.80 -33.98
CA GLU A 995 61.14 3.95 -35.11
C GLU A 995 60.95 2.49 -34.69
N LYS A 996 61.87 1.97 -33.85
CA LYS A 996 61.75 0.61 -33.31
C LYS A 996 60.47 0.43 -32.48
N LEU A 997 60.15 1.35 -31.57
CA LEU A 997 58.91 1.29 -30.81
C LEU A 997 57.68 1.40 -31.70
N GLN A 998 57.73 2.24 -32.74
CA GLN A 998 56.61 2.40 -33.67
C GLN A 998 56.37 1.14 -34.51
N GLU A 999 57.45 0.46 -34.94
CA GLU A 999 57.37 -0.84 -35.60
C GLU A 999 56.80 -1.92 -34.67
N GLU A 1000 57.20 -1.91 -33.40
CA GLU A 1000 56.70 -2.81 -32.36
C GLU A 1000 55.19 -2.61 -32.14
N VAL A 1001 54.74 -1.36 -31.98
CA VAL A 1001 53.29 -1.01 -31.94
C VAL A 1001 52.55 -1.50 -33.19
N LEU A 1002 53.12 -1.30 -34.39
CA LEU A 1002 52.50 -1.75 -35.64
C LEU A 1002 52.42 -3.28 -35.74
N SER A 1003 53.37 -4.01 -35.15
CA SER A 1003 53.38 -5.47 -35.12
C SER A 1003 52.33 -6.02 -34.14
N LEU A 1004 52.26 -5.45 -32.94
CA LEU A 1004 51.29 -5.80 -31.90
C LEU A 1004 49.84 -5.45 -32.32
N GLN A 1005 49.66 -4.45 -33.18
CA GLN A 1005 48.37 -4.10 -33.79
C GLN A 1005 47.95 -5.01 -34.97
N LYS A 1006 48.89 -5.75 -35.58
CA LYS A 1006 48.63 -6.61 -36.76
C LYS A 1006 48.40 -8.08 -36.41
N GLU A 1007 48.74 -8.53 -35.21
CA GLU A 1007 48.41 -9.88 -34.77
C GLU A 1007 46.89 -9.98 -34.52
N PRO A 1008 46.20 -10.99 -35.11
CA PRO A 1008 44.80 -11.22 -34.80
C PRO A 1008 44.70 -11.57 -33.31
N VAL A 1009 43.79 -10.89 -32.60
CA VAL A 1009 43.41 -11.24 -31.22
C VAL A 1009 42.82 -12.64 -31.24
N GLY A 1010 43.69 -13.64 -31.13
CA GLY A 1010 43.31 -15.03 -30.92
C GLY A 1010 42.77 -15.17 -29.50
N GLU A 1011 41.70 -15.94 -29.36
CA GLU A 1011 41.14 -16.41 -28.09
C GLU A 1011 42.28 -16.81 -27.13
N HIS A 1012 42.57 -15.96 -26.14
CA HIS A 1012 43.54 -16.30 -25.10
C HIS A 1012 42.87 -17.18 -24.05
N PRO A 1013 43.43 -18.35 -23.73
CA PRO A 1013 42.91 -19.23 -22.70
C PRO A 1013 43.25 -18.69 -21.31
N SER A 1014 42.26 -18.75 -20.43
CA SER A 1014 42.32 -18.89 -18.96
C SER A 1014 43.70 -18.72 -18.30
N ASN A 1015 43.93 -17.60 -17.61
CA ASN A 1015 44.97 -17.55 -16.58
C ASN A 1015 44.34 -17.60 -15.19
N GLN A 1016 44.65 -18.70 -14.50
CA GLN A 1016 44.43 -18.92 -13.08
C GLN A 1016 45.35 -18.00 -12.26
N LEU A 1017 44.75 -17.11 -11.46
CA LEU A 1017 44.97 -16.97 -10.02
C LEU A 1017 43.99 -15.96 -9.42
#